data_AF-A0A811VB92-F1
#
_entry.id   AF-A0A811VB92-F1
#
_cell.length_a   1.000
_cell.length_b   1.000
_cell.length_c   1.000
_cell.angle_alpha   90.00
_cell.angle_beta   90.00
_cell.angle_gamma   90.00
#
_symmetry.space_group_name_H-M   'P 1'
#
loop_
_entity.id
_entity.type
_entity.pdbx_description
1 polymer ?
#
loop_
_entity_poly.entity_id
_entity_poly.type
_entity_poly.pdbx_seq_one_letter_code
_entity_poly.pdbx_strand_id
1 'polypeptide(L)'
;METGTALVRAMMKVMELCRNGTKIDVINMSYGEHAHWSNTGRIGELMSEVVNKYGVVWVASAGNHGPALATVGTPPDIAQPSCIGVGAYVSPQMMEAEYVMREKLPGNVYTWSSRDPCIDGGQGVTVCAPGGAITSVPQFTMSKSQLMNGTSMAAPHVAGAICISLISALKQKGIKYSPYSIKRALTNTATKLSYVDPFAQGSGLLNVEKAFEYLTQHENAPENMLRFSVRCGAQAAKGIHIRQGILKKPMEFDVTIEPIFFNELETEPHQKFNFNVRLNLISSKPFVQCGSFLDLSYSARSLCVKVDLLVWSQECIRHCSLFEIPVTVVQPHVLDSNESLTFECKSTRNDGSIEFQPNTIQRDFILVPSRATWAVLRMRSTDKNRENGIGKFFIHTMQLLPKLYCRVMENMKILGVNSENEATLHFLCEGDIILELCIAKYWSNYGTTHIKYSLEFHGIQAINTNPYMMQAARGIHKLDFVALKSEDLQPQIQLKTAAVVLRPTEAKITPLSATRDVIPEGRQIYQILFTYTLQVPKLQEVAVYAPLFNSLLYESEFESQLWMMFDSNKAMACCGDAHSHKVFNKWIRLQVRHEKRDLLEKLSETNMIALFKLANTISMEFYDHYNSCLTGKRKFTTCVVKSTPAKVLYVPPLPQEKLTKANLPANCSWLNGTIALSKDDAVRRVDSYDFTYFLITAEKKNGNGGSAGNSGTGSGAANSSKSKTNLTANNGVSAAINTLSALNTATGDTAAASGDGAATVGVSTTANGGSSSPKKKISTDEYAEGLRDFQCMMISKCEVSVAEDIYEKVIAAHPKHSVAHILLMQNIESNEYKQLLPFTFAKMVNANVDEESHKEELARIRKALERVAQLGGNVINDMKDEYDELLAYYGLKSDTRPDAAKIKTTMDKKKTNLLEALTRRGIAKIKISIIDGNMKERLDEFRDIYLLLFSLWHAYANAHYGRMHKILQKMYEEKRHRELQEEFYLVAGALEYGHLQTVVQRNTVAQHFEFPDCQTAEKIQRTRPRPIKLISKAESNPAYSDPSALFGVENKIAKLFSRNVYASATHS
;
A
#
# COMPACT_ATOMS: atom_id res chain seq x y z
N MET A 1 -6.30 -2.89 8.76
CA MET A 1 -6.87 -3.27 7.47
C MET A 1 -7.09 -4.77 7.47
N GLU A 2 -8.34 -5.13 7.35
CA GLU A 2 -8.85 -6.34 6.73
C GLU A 2 -8.14 -6.68 5.41
N THR A 3 -8.21 -7.93 4.98
CA THR A 3 -7.84 -8.33 3.61
C THR A 3 -8.92 -9.26 3.08
N GLY A 4 -9.10 -9.30 1.76
CA GLY A 4 -10.05 -10.25 1.15
C GLY A 4 -9.78 -11.70 1.55
N THR A 5 -8.51 -12.09 1.69
CA THR A 5 -8.11 -13.44 2.11
C THR A 5 -8.58 -13.80 3.53
N ALA A 6 -8.66 -12.82 4.43
CA ALA A 6 -9.13 -13.03 5.80
C ALA A 6 -10.65 -13.20 5.83
N LEU A 7 -11.38 -12.34 5.10
CA LEU A 7 -12.84 -12.40 4.97
C LEU A 7 -13.28 -13.71 4.30
N VAL A 8 -12.65 -14.09 3.19
CA VAL A 8 -12.93 -15.34 2.48
C VAL A 8 -12.66 -16.55 3.38
N ARG A 9 -11.52 -16.63 4.07
CA ARG A 9 -11.25 -17.73 5.03
C ARG A 9 -12.23 -17.79 6.20
N ALA A 10 -12.66 -16.63 6.73
CA ALA A 10 -13.66 -16.59 7.79
C ALA A 10 -15.01 -17.15 7.30
N MET A 11 -15.47 -16.72 6.12
CA MET A 11 -16.67 -17.25 5.47
C MET A 11 -16.58 -18.75 5.22
N MET A 12 -15.47 -19.23 4.68
CA MET A 12 -15.23 -20.66 4.42
C MET A 12 -15.30 -21.50 5.71
N LYS A 13 -14.71 -21.02 6.82
CA LYS A 13 -14.78 -21.74 8.10
C LYS A 13 -16.20 -21.78 8.65
N VAL A 14 -17.00 -20.73 8.45
CA VAL A 14 -18.45 -20.75 8.78
C VAL A 14 -19.19 -21.77 7.91
N MET A 15 -18.98 -21.76 6.58
CA MET A 15 -19.59 -22.73 5.66
C MET A 15 -19.26 -24.19 6.03
N GLU A 16 -18.01 -24.46 6.40
CA GLU A 16 -17.53 -25.78 6.82
C GLU A 16 -18.16 -26.22 8.15
N LEU A 17 -18.16 -25.36 9.17
CA LEU A 17 -18.74 -25.68 10.49
C LEU A 17 -20.25 -25.92 10.41
N CYS A 18 -20.98 -25.11 9.63
CA CYS A 18 -22.41 -25.29 9.40
C CYS A 18 -22.74 -26.62 8.69
N ARG A 19 -21.87 -27.13 7.82
CA ARG A 19 -22.02 -28.47 7.21
C ARG A 19 -21.71 -29.59 8.17
N ASN A 20 -20.70 -29.42 9.02
CA ASN A 20 -20.26 -30.40 10.03
C ASN A 20 -21.19 -30.41 11.27
N GLY A 21 -22.45 -30.01 11.14
CA GLY A 21 -23.46 -29.95 12.20
C GLY A 21 -23.31 -28.78 13.19
N THR A 22 -22.17 -28.09 13.22
CA THR A 22 -21.89 -26.96 14.14
C THR A 22 -22.39 -25.64 13.54
N LYS A 23 -23.71 -25.48 13.41
CA LYS A 23 -24.28 -24.27 12.81
C LYS A 23 -23.93 -23.01 13.61
N ILE A 24 -23.33 -22.04 12.93
CA ILE A 24 -23.17 -20.66 13.41
C ILE A 24 -24.36 -19.84 12.90
N ASP A 25 -25.15 -19.27 13.80
CA ASP A 25 -26.38 -18.56 13.42
C ASP A 25 -26.19 -17.06 13.15
N VAL A 26 -25.19 -16.42 13.75
CA VAL A 26 -24.98 -14.97 13.69
C VAL A 26 -23.50 -14.64 13.44
N ILE A 27 -23.24 -13.68 12.54
CA ILE A 27 -21.94 -13.04 12.35
C ILE A 27 -22.08 -11.55 12.74
N ASN A 28 -21.09 -11.00 13.43
CA ASN A 28 -20.97 -9.56 13.67
C ASN A 28 -19.70 -9.01 13.01
N MET A 29 -19.85 -7.96 12.21
CA MET A 29 -18.75 -7.27 11.53
C MET A 29 -18.75 -5.78 11.89
N SER A 30 -17.91 -5.43 12.87
CA SER A 30 -17.77 -4.06 13.41
C SER A 30 -16.71 -3.20 12.68
N TYR A 31 -16.34 -3.60 11.45
CA TYR A 31 -15.27 -3.03 10.64
C TYR A 31 -15.63 -3.10 9.14
N GLY A 32 -15.10 -2.18 8.34
CA GLY A 32 -15.32 -2.08 6.90
C GLY A 32 -14.85 -0.74 6.34
N GLU A 33 -14.66 -0.67 5.02
CA GLU A 33 -14.26 0.52 4.24
C GLU A 33 -15.28 0.75 3.11
N HIS A 34 -15.16 1.80 2.30
CA HIS A 34 -16.08 2.03 1.17
C HIS A 34 -15.64 1.32 -0.11
N ALA A 35 -16.63 0.90 -0.92
CA ALA A 35 -16.43 0.40 -2.28
C ALA A 35 -16.78 1.47 -3.34
N HIS A 36 -16.15 1.38 -4.52
CA HIS A 36 -16.44 2.23 -5.68
C HIS A 36 -17.82 2.00 -6.29
N TRP A 37 -18.35 0.78 -6.15
CA TRP A 37 -19.67 0.35 -6.59
C TRP A 37 -20.13 -0.85 -5.76
N SER A 38 -21.44 -0.96 -5.52
CA SER A 38 -22.02 -2.06 -4.73
C SER A 38 -22.31 -3.31 -5.57
N ASN A 39 -22.51 -3.13 -6.88
CA ASN A 39 -23.29 -4.05 -7.73
C ASN A 39 -22.56 -5.35 -8.09
N THR A 40 -21.22 -5.36 -8.06
CA THR A 40 -20.37 -6.52 -8.35
C THR A 40 -19.16 -6.53 -7.40
N GLY A 41 -18.76 -7.70 -6.92
CA GLY A 41 -17.62 -7.85 -6.02
C GLY A 41 -17.57 -9.24 -5.39
N ARG A 42 -16.46 -9.95 -5.58
CA ARG A 42 -16.31 -11.37 -5.24
C ARG A 42 -16.53 -11.66 -3.75
N ILE A 43 -16.20 -10.72 -2.88
CA ILE A 43 -16.40 -10.82 -1.44
C ILE A 43 -17.88 -10.66 -1.08
N GLY A 44 -18.56 -9.66 -1.67
CA GLY A 44 -20.00 -9.44 -1.46
C GLY A 44 -20.89 -10.59 -1.97
N GLU A 45 -20.47 -11.26 -3.04
CA GLU A 45 -21.11 -12.49 -3.53
C GLU A 45 -20.95 -13.64 -2.53
N LEU A 46 -19.75 -13.88 -2.01
CA LEU A 46 -19.51 -14.93 -1.01
C LEU A 46 -20.22 -14.63 0.32
N MET A 47 -20.29 -13.37 0.75
CA MET A 47 -21.10 -12.95 1.91
C MET A 47 -22.58 -13.26 1.69
N SER A 48 -23.08 -12.99 0.48
CA SER A 48 -24.44 -13.34 0.09
C SER A 48 -24.64 -14.86 0.06
N GLU A 49 -23.66 -15.66 -0.39
CA GLU A 49 -23.74 -17.12 -0.34
C GLU A 49 -23.86 -17.65 1.11
N VAL A 50 -23.08 -17.09 2.05
CA VAL A 50 -23.16 -17.44 3.49
C VAL A 50 -24.57 -17.19 4.04
N VAL A 51 -25.18 -16.03 3.74
CA VAL A 51 -26.54 -15.71 4.18
C VAL A 51 -27.58 -16.60 3.48
N ASN A 52 -27.51 -16.70 2.15
CA ASN A 52 -28.55 -17.29 1.30
C ASN A 52 -28.61 -18.83 1.37
N LYS A 53 -27.47 -19.53 1.48
CA LYS A 53 -27.39 -21.00 1.51
C LYS A 53 -27.29 -21.57 2.93
N TYR A 54 -26.54 -20.92 3.83
CA TYR A 54 -26.28 -21.46 5.18
C TYR A 54 -27.20 -20.87 6.26
N GLY A 55 -28.00 -19.85 5.93
CA GLY A 55 -29.01 -19.29 6.84
C GLY A 55 -28.41 -18.62 8.08
N VAL A 56 -27.31 -17.88 7.86
CA VAL A 56 -26.60 -17.11 8.89
C VAL A 56 -27.06 -15.65 8.84
N VAL A 57 -27.32 -15.05 10.01
CA VAL A 57 -27.68 -13.64 10.13
C VAL A 57 -26.40 -12.80 10.20
N TRP A 58 -26.13 -11.99 9.17
CA TRP A 58 -24.95 -11.13 9.13
C TRP A 58 -25.29 -9.72 9.61
N VAL A 59 -24.79 -9.33 10.77
CA VAL A 59 -24.90 -7.97 11.33
C VAL A 59 -23.63 -7.20 11.02
N ALA A 60 -23.77 -5.97 10.50
CA ALA A 60 -22.66 -5.10 10.14
C ALA A 60 -22.88 -3.68 10.69
N SER A 61 -21.80 -3.01 11.07
CA SER A 61 -21.82 -1.59 11.41
C SER A 61 -22.02 -0.73 10.15
N ALA A 62 -22.97 0.22 10.15
CA ALA A 62 -23.27 1.05 8.96
C ALA A 62 -22.12 1.97 8.52
N GLY A 63 -21.22 2.32 9.44
CA GLY A 63 -20.05 3.19 9.19
C GLY A 63 -20.03 4.42 10.10
N ASN A 64 -18.84 5.00 10.26
CA ASN A 64 -18.60 6.19 11.07
C ASN A 64 -18.22 7.41 10.19
N HIS A 65 -18.83 7.53 9.00
CA HIS A 65 -18.49 8.53 7.97
C HIS A 65 -19.62 9.54 7.66
N GLY A 66 -20.63 9.67 8.52
CA GLY A 66 -21.63 10.74 8.40
C GLY A 66 -21.08 12.15 8.70
N PRO A 67 -21.89 13.22 8.72
CA PRO A 67 -23.35 13.27 8.56
C PRO A 67 -23.89 13.42 7.12
N ALA A 68 -23.04 13.47 6.09
CA ALA A 68 -23.52 13.50 4.70
C ALA A 68 -24.24 12.20 4.29
N LEU A 69 -25.16 12.28 3.32
CA LEU A 69 -25.87 11.13 2.74
C LEU A 69 -24.94 10.32 1.82
N ALA A 70 -25.25 9.04 1.56
CA ALA A 70 -24.40 8.14 0.75
C ALA A 70 -23.00 7.89 1.34
N THR A 71 -22.93 7.82 2.67
CA THR A 71 -21.70 7.59 3.45
C THR A 71 -21.64 6.20 4.09
N VAL A 72 -22.60 5.33 3.82
CA VAL A 72 -22.65 3.93 4.28
C VAL A 72 -21.44 3.15 3.74
N GLY A 73 -20.79 2.37 4.61
CA GLY A 73 -19.63 1.54 4.24
C GLY A 73 -19.99 0.18 3.66
N THR A 74 -18.98 -0.53 3.16
CA THR A 74 -19.05 -1.91 2.70
C THR A 74 -18.32 -2.82 3.69
N PRO A 75 -19.01 -3.79 4.33
CA PRO A 75 -20.47 -3.95 4.44
C PRO A 75 -21.09 -2.87 5.36
N PRO A 76 -22.42 -2.65 5.33
CA PRO A 76 -23.46 -3.46 4.70
C PRO A 76 -23.67 -3.23 3.19
N ASP A 77 -23.06 -2.23 2.56
CA ASP A 77 -23.31 -1.90 1.15
C ASP A 77 -22.61 -2.89 0.19
N ILE A 78 -23.33 -3.96 -0.16
CA ILE A 78 -22.93 -5.00 -1.13
C ILE A 78 -24.05 -5.24 -2.17
N ALA A 79 -23.81 -6.13 -3.14
CA ALA A 79 -24.69 -6.36 -4.31
C ALA A 79 -26.11 -6.83 -3.97
N GLN A 80 -26.37 -7.30 -2.75
CA GLN A 80 -27.66 -7.80 -2.30
C GLN A 80 -27.91 -7.31 -0.86
N PRO A 81 -29.13 -6.90 -0.46
CA PRO A 81 -29.41 -6.37 0.89
C PRO A 81 -29.50 -7.47 1.97
N SER A 82 -28.56 -8.42 1.96
CA SER A 82 -28.49 -9.61 2.83
C SER A 82 -27.97 -9.32 4.25
N CYS A 83 -27.09 -8.32 4.42
CA CYS A 83 -26.61 -7.87 5.73
C CYS A 83 -27.64 -6.96 6.46
N ILE A 84 -27.60 -6.96 7.78
CA ILE A 84 -28.31 -6.02 8.66
C ILE A 84 -27.33 -4.90 9.03
N GLY A 85 -27.53 -3.70 8.48
CA GLY A 85 -26.71 -2.52 8.80
C GLY A 85 -27.21 -1.79 10.05
N VAL A 86 -26.30 -1.41 10.94
CA VAL A 86 -26.63 -0.81 12.25
C VAL A 86 -26.04 0.59 12.42
N GLY A 87 -26.93 1.57 12.63
CA GLY A 87 -26.61 2.97 12.99
C GLY A 87 -26.41 3.18 14.50
N ALA A 88 -25.64 4.20 14.90
CA ALA A 88 -25.22 4.40 16.29
C ALA A 88 -26.00 5.49 17.04
N TYR A 89 -26.82 5.08 18.00
CA TYR A 89 -27.60 5.95 18.90
C TYR A 89 -26.86 6.19 20.23
N VAL A 90 -27.09 7.33 20.87
CA VAL A 90 -26.66 7.66 22.24
C VAL A 90 -27.87 8.07 23.06
N SER A 91 -28.11 7.38 24.19
CA SER A 91 -29.22 7.66 25.09
C SER A 91 -28.87 8.74 26.12
N PRO A 92 -29.85 9.44 26.72
CA PRO A 92 -29.58 10.41 27.80
C PRO A 92 -28.89 9.76 29.02
N GLN A 93 -29.14 8.47 29.26
CA GLN A 93 -28.49 7.70 30.32
C GLN A 93 -27.01 7.42 30.00
N MET A 94 -26.65 7.17 28.74
CA MET A 94 -25.24 7.02 28.32
C MET A 94 -24.47 8.35 28.43
N MET A 95 -25.12 9.47 28.14
CA MET A 95 -24.50 10.80 28.31
C MET A 95 -24.07 11.06 29.76
N GLU A 96 -24.89 10.65 30.73
CA GLU A 96 -24.58 10.71 32.15
C GLU A 96 -23.53 9.66 32.56
N ALA A 97 -23.80 8.37 32.31
CA ALA A 97 -23.03 7.26 32.88
C ALA A 97 -21.69 6.97 32.18
N GLU A 98 -21.62 7.15 30.86
CA GLU A 98 -20.42 6.86 30.07
C GLU A 98 -19.59 8.13 29.80
N TYR A 99 -20.26 9.24 29.49
CA TYR A 99 -19.60 10.49 29.09
C TYR A 99 -19.50 11.55 30.20
N VAL A 100 -20.10 11.32 31.37
CA VAL A 100 -20.08 12.25 32.52
C VAL A 100 -20.52 13.67 32.12
N MET A 101 -21.54 13.77 31.27
CA MET A 101 -22.12 15.04 30.85
C MET A 101 -22.85 15.73 31.99
N ARG A 102 -22.77 17.07 32.02
CA ARG A 102 -23.39 17.90 33.07
C ARG A 102 -24.91 18.00 32.95
N GLU A 103 -25.43 17.77 31.74
CA GLU A 103 -26.85 17.90 31.41
C GLU A 103 -27.29 16.73 30.51
N LYS A 104 -28.54 16.30 30.66
CA LYS A 104 -29.13 15.23 29.84
C LYS A 104 -29.78 15.83 28.59
N LEU A 105 -29.07 15.75 27.46
CA LEU A 105 -29.62 16.09 26.15
C LEU A 105 -30.59 14.98 25.68
N PRO A 106 -31.55 15.27 24.79
CA PRO A 106 -32.40 14.25 24.18
C PRO A 106 -31.56 13.21 23.43
N GLY A 107 -31.92 11.93 23.58
CA GLY A 107 -31.16 10.82 23.00
C GLY A 107 -31.16 10.87 21.47
N ASN A 108 -30.01 10.70 20.84
CA ASN A 108 -29.78 11.12 19.46
C ASN A 108 -28.85 10.15 18.72
N VAL A 109 -28.81 10.21 17.38
CA VAL A 109 -27.80 9.47 16.60
C VAL A 109 -26.52 10.30 16.49
N TYR A 110 -25.35 9.69 16.75
CA TYR A 110 -24.05 10.38 16.69
C TYR A 110 -23.85 11.10 15.34
N THR A 111 -23.30 12.31 15.36
CA THR A 111 -23.11 13.15 14.16
C THR A 111 -22.34 12.42 13.04
N TRP A 112 -21.33 11.61 13.40
CA TRP A 112 -20.53 10.84 12.43
C TRP A 112 -21.09 9.47 12.07
N SER A 113 -22.22 8.99 12.64
CA SER A 113 -22.84 7.75 12.15
C SER A 113 -23.20 7.94 10.67
N SER A 114 -22.76 7.03 9.79
CA SER A 114 -23.04 7.07 8.36
C SER A 114 -24.55 7.12 8.08
N ARG A 115 -24.93 7.71 6.94
CA ARG A 115 -26.33 8.01 6.58
C ARG A 115 -26.70 7.40 5.23
N ASP A 116 -27.90 6.84 5.17
CA ASP A 116 -28.57 6.37 3.95
C ASP A 116 -28.83 7.52 2.95
N PRO A 117 -29.16 7.21 1.68
CA PRO A 117 -29.16 5.89 1.05
C PRO A 117 -27.73 5.35 0.86
N CYS A 118 -27.59 4.12 0.37
CA CYS A 118 -26.37 3.62 -0.26
C CYS A 118 -26.07 4.40 -1.56
N ILE A 119 -24.84 4.25 -2.10
CA ILE A 119 -24.45 4.92 -3.36
C ILE A 119 -25.34 4.45 -4.53
N ASP A 120 -25.81 3.21 -4.49
CA ASP A 120 -26.75 2.62 -5.45
C ASP A 120 -28.25 2.86 -5.11
N GLY A 121 -28.54 3.75 -4.16
CA GLY A 121 -29.90 4.08 -3.74
C GLY A 121 -30.56 3.08 -2.80
N GLY A 122 -29.91 1.96 -2.46
CA GLY A 122 -30.42 1.00 -1.47
C GLY A 122 -30.54 1.57 -0.05
N GLN A 123 -31.21 0.84 0.83
CA GLN A 123 -31.16 1.06 2.29
C GLN A 123 -29.98 0.28 2.87
N GLY A 124 -29.00 0.98 3.44
CA GLY A 124 -27.89 0.41 4.17
C GLY A 124 -28.19 0.29 5.66
N VAL A 125 -28.71 1.36 6.28
CA VAL A 125 -29.10 1.38 7.69
C VAL A 125 -30.43 0.66 7.86
N THR A 126 -30.40 -0.54 8.43
CA THR A 126 -31.63 -1.31 8.71
C THR A 126 -32.30 -0.82 9.99
N VAL A 127 -31.52 -0.66 11.07
CA VAL A 127 -31.97 -0.18 12.39
C VAL A 127 -30.86 0.64 13.07
N CYS A 128 -31.19 1.41 14.11
CA CYS A 128 -30.20 1.94 15.04
C CYS A 128 -30.25 1.27 16.42
N ALA A 129 -29.10 1.25 17.09
CA ALA A 129 -28.95 0.70 18.45
C ALA A 129 -27.95 1.54 19.27
N PRO A 130 -27.94 1.42 20.60
CA PRO A 130 -27.00 2.14 21.46
C PRO A 130 -25.53 1.85 21.08
N GLY A 131 -24.76 2.90 20.82
CA GLY A 131 -23.41 2.83 20.24
C GLY A 131 -22.31 3.44 21.11
N GLY A 132 -22.57 3.72 22.38
CA GLY A 132 -21.52 3.82 23.42
C GLY A 132 -21.45 2.50 24.19
N ALA A 133 -20.24 2.10 24.63
CA ALA A 133 -20.06 0.97 25.54
C ALA A 133 -18.73 1.06 26.30
N ILE A 134 -18.77 0.84 27.61
CA ILE A 134 -17.59 0.49 28.42
C ILE A 134 -17.30 -1.00 28.23
N THR A 135 -16.33 -1.34 27.38
CA THR A 135 -15.97 -2.72 27.04
C THR A 135 -14.70 -3.19 27.74
N SER A 136 -14.54 -4.50 27.95
CA SER A 136 -13.28 -5.09 28.40
C SER A 136 -12.22 -5.05 27.30
N VAL A 137 -10.95 -4.85 27.67
CA VAL A 137 -9.82 -4.82 26.73
C VAL A 137 -8.75 -5.88 27.07
N PRO A 138 -7.91 -6.32 26.11
CA PRO A 138 -6.88 -7.33 26.37
C PRO A 138 -5.86 -6.88 27.42
N GLN A 139 -5.46 -7.78 28.32
CA GLN A 139 -4.60 -7.47 29.48
C GLN A 139 -3.24 -6.85 29.10
N PHE A 140 -2.72 -7.10 27.90
CA PHE A 140 -1.47 -6.49 27.43
C PHE A 140 -1.55 -4.95 27.26
N THR A 141 -2.77 -4.39 27.21
CA THR A 141 -3.00 -2.93 27.19
C THR A 141 -2.83 -2.28 28.58
N MET A 142 -2.63 -3.09 29.63
CA MET A 142 -2.56 -2.67 31.04
C MET A 142 -3.83 -1.99 31.59
N SER A 143 -4.93 -1.98 30.84
CA SER A 143 -6.27 -1.64 31.34
C SER A 143 -7.16 -2.88 31.48
N LYS A 144 -8.21 -2.76 32.31
CA LYS A 144 -9.29 -3.76 32.41
C LYS A 144 -10.46 -3.46 31.46
N SER A 145 -10.73 -2.18 31.22
CA SER A 145 -11.83 -1.72 30.37
C SER A 145 -11.50 -0.39 29.68
N GLN A 146 -12.25 -0.08 28.63
CA GLN A 146 -12.15 1.16 27.88
C GLN A 146 -13.54 1.57 27.39
N LEU A 147 -13.86 2.87 27.49
CA LEU A 147 -15.01 3.43 26.78
C LEU A 147 -14.69 3.48 25.28
N MET A 148 -15.54 2.85 24.47
CA MET A 148 -15.46 2.89 23.01
C MET A 148 -16.83 3.26 22.42
N ASN A 149 -16.83 3.92 21.27
CA ASN A 149 -18.04 4.47 20.69
C ASN A 149 -18.05 4.46 19.15
N GLY A 150 -19.25 4.31 18.58
CA GLY A 150 -19.51 4.28 17.14
C GLY A 150 -20.39 3.10 16.72
N THR A 151 -20.63 2.97 15.41
CA THR A 151 -21.43 1.86 14.85
C THR A 151 -20.83 0.48 15.16
N SER A 152 -19.52 0.42 15.41
CA SER A 152 -18.76 -0.76 15.83
C SER A 152 -19.19 -1.33 17.19
N MET A 153 -19.83 -0.54 18.06
CA MET A 153 -20.41 -0.95 19.35
C MET A 153 -21.91 -1.21 19.24
N ALA A 154 -22.62 -0.50 18.37
CA ALA A 154 -24.04 -0.73 18.10
C ALA A 154 -24.29 -2.08 17.40
N ALA A 155 -23.44 -2.48 16.44
CA ALA A 155 -23.54 -3.76 15.73
C ALA A 155 -23.53 -5.00 16.67
N PRO A 156 -22.57 -5.17 17.61
CA PRO A 156 -22.57 -6.32 18.51
C PRO A 156 -23.72 -6.29 19.53
N HIS A 157 -24.26 -5.12 19.87
CA HIS A 157 -25.50 -5.01 20.66
C HIS A 157 -26.69 -5.64 19.91
N VAL A 158 -26.85 -5.32 18.62
CA VAL A 158 -27.89 -5.94 17.75
C VAL A 158 -27.63 -7.44 17.56
N ALA A 159 -26.38 -7.85 17.33
CA ALA A 159 -26.03 -9.27 17.17
C ALA A 159 -26.31 -10.09 18.44
N GLY A 160 -26.02 -9.53 19.63
CA GLY A 160 -26.36 -10.13 20.92
C GLY A 160 -27.87 -10.27 21.12
N ALA A 161 -28.64 -9.22 20.83
CA ALA A 161 -30.10 -9.23 20.92
C ALA A 161 -30.75 -10.27 19.98
N ILE A 162 -30.27 -10.37 18.74
CA ILE A 162 -30.73 -11.37 17.76
C ILE A 162 -30.41 -12.79 18.27
N CYS A 163 -29.20 -13.03 18.76
CA CYS A 163 -28.77 -14.34 19.24
C CYS A 163 -29.58 -14.81 20.47
N ILE A 164 -29.62 -13.97 21.51
CA ILE A 164 -30.19 -14.30 22.82
C ILE A 164 -31.72 -14.35 22.77
N SER A 165 -32.37 -13.33 22.19
CA SER A 165 -33.80 -13.13 22.37
C SER A 165 -34.66 -13.58 21.19
N LEU A 166 -34.10 -13.61 19.98
CA LEU A 166 -34.81 -14.13 18.80
C LEU A 166 -34.41 -15.59 18.54
N ILE A 167 -33.15 -15.85 18.17
CA ILE A 167 -32.75 -17.17 17.65
C ILE A 167 -32.84 -18.26 18.72
N SER A 168 -32.43 -18.00 19.97
CA SER A 168 -32.59 -18.96 21.07
C SER A 168 -34.07 -19.32 21.30
N ALA A 169 -34.94 -18.32 21.38
CA ALA A 169 -36.37 -18.51 21.65
C ALA A 169 -37.12 -19.16 20.47
N LEU A 170 -36.78 -18.80 19.22
CA LEU A 170 -37.30 -19.46 18.01
C LEU A 170 -36.92 -20.95 17.99
N LYS A 171 -35.65 -21.27 18.26
CA LYS A 171 -35.18 -22.66 18.34
C LYS A 171 -35.85 -23.46 19.45
N GLN A 172 -36.05 -22.86 20.62
CA GLN A 172 -36.76 -23.51 21.74
C GLN A 172 -38.25 -23.74 21.45
N LYS A 173 -38.92 -22.84 20.71
CA LYS A 173 -40.29 -23.03 20.25
C LYS A 173 -40.41 -23.96 19.03
N GLY A 174 -39.32 -24.28 18.34
CA GLY A 174 -39.32 -25.05 17.08
C GLY A 174 -39.68 -24.25 15.82
N ILE A 175 -39.80 -22.92 15.94
CA ILE A 175 -40.23 -22.03 14.84
C ILE A 175 -39.15 -21.98 13.75
N LYS A 176 -39.56 -22.23 12.50
CA LYS A 176 -38.69 -22.09 11.32
C LYS A 176 -38.48 -20.61 10.98
N TYR A 177 -37.22 -20.22 10.76
CA TYR A 177 -36.84 -18.84 10.45
C TYR A 177 -35.80 -18.78 9.33
N SER A 178 -35.69 -17.63 8.66
CA SER A 178 -34.60 -17.30 7.74
C SER A 178 -33.91 -16.00 8.16
N PRO A 179 -32.72 -15.68 7.63
CA PRO A 179 -32.11 -14.37 7.84
C PRO A 179 -33.00 -13.22 7.34
N TYR A 180 -33.81 -13.46 6.30
CA TYR A 180 -34.72 -12.48 5.73
C TYR A 180 -35.94 -12.24 6.63
N SER A 181 -36.51 -13.27 7.27
CA SER A 181 -37.63 -13.09 8.19
C SER A 181 -37.19 -12.36 9.46
N ILE A 182 -35.99 -12.66 9.98
CA ILE A 182 -35.38 -11.90 11.08
C ILE A 182 -35.16 -10.44 10.68
N LYS A 183 -34.56 -10.16 9.51
CA LYS A 183 -34.37 -8.78 9.03
C LYS A 183 -35.70 -8.04 8.84
N ARG A 184 -36.70 -8.66 8.22
CA ARG A 184 -38.04 -8.09 8.00
C ARG A 184 -38.75 -7.78 9.33
N ALA A 185 -38.69 -8.70 10.30
CA ALA A 185 -39.23 -8.47 11.65
C ALA A 185 -38.59 -7.24 12.30
N LEU A 186 -37.26 -7.16 12.33
CA LEU A 186 -36.52 -6.05 12.92
C LEU A 186 -36.83 -4.70 12.24
N THR A 187 -37.02 -4.68 10.92
CA THR A 187 -37.49 -3.50 10.18
C THR A 187 -38.92 -3.11 10.56
N ASN A 188 -39.85 -4.07 10.59
CA ASN A 188 -41.27 -3.78 10.80
C ASN A 188 -41.63 -3.45 12.26
N THR A 189 -40.80 -3.81 13.24
CA THR A 189 -41.08 -3.57 14.67
C THR A 189 -40.21 -2.51 15.34
N ALA A 190 -39.28 -1.89 14.62
CA ALA A 190 -38.42 -0.83 15.16
C ALA A 190 -39.21 0.42 15.58
N THR A 191 -38.80 1.03 16.70
CA THR A 191 -39.41 2.28 17.20
C THR A 191 -38.81 3.47 16.47
N LYS A 192 -39.53 4.00 15.46
CA LYS A 192 -39.09 5.19 14.71
C LYS A 192 -39.14 6.45 15.58
N LEU A 193 -38.04 7.18 15.64
CA LEU A 193 -37.88 8.42 16.42
C LEU A 193 -38.14 9.63 15.50
N SER A 194 -39.26 10.32 15.70
CA SER A 194 -39.71 11.42 14.81
C SER A 194 -38.77 12.63 14.77
N TYR A 195 -38.01 12.87 15.84
CA TYR A 195 -37.08 13.99 15.99
C TYR A 195 -35.63 13.66 15.58
N VAL A 196 -35.36 12.42 15.13
CA VAL A 196 -34.05 11.97 14.65
C VAL A 196 -34.03 11.92 13.13
N ASP A 197 -32.92 12.36 12.52
CA ASP A 197 -32.67 12.29 11.07
C ASP A 197 -33.04 10.91 10.49
N PRO A 198 -34.02 10.80 9.56
CA PRO A 198 -34.51 9.51 9.06
C PRO A 198 -33.40 8.63 8.46
N PHE A 199 -32.47 9.23 7.72
CA PHE A 199 -31.34 8.56 7.09
C PHE A 199 -30.31 7.97 8.08
N ALA A 200 -30.44 8.29 9.37
CA ALA A 200 -29.53 7.87 10.43
C ALA A 200 -30.04 6.69 11.28
N GLN A 201 -31.35 6.46 11.24
CA GLN A 201 -32.04 5.43 12.02
C GLN A 201 -32.58 4.27 11.18
N GLY A 202 -32.69 4.45 9.86
CA GLY A 202 -33.32 3.49 8.97
C GLY A 202 -34.79 3.29 9.36
N SER A 203 -35.13 2.06 9.76
CA SER A 203 -36.47 1.73 10.27
C SER A 203 -36.78 2.38 11.62
N GLY A 204 -35.77 2.62 12.45
CA GLY A 204 -35.90 3.13 13.82
C GLY A 204 -34.98 2.43 14.82
N LEU A 205 -35.21 2.68 16.11
CA LEU A 205 -34.47 2.07 17.20
C LEU A 205 -34.96 0.63 17.46
N LEU A 206 -34.02 -0.31 17.62
CA LEU A 206 -34.28 -1.74 17.85
C LEU A 206 -35.30 -1.99 18.97
N ASN A 207 -36.40 -2.69 18.66
CA ASN A 207 -37.32 -3.25 19.65
C ASN A 207 -37.38 -4.78 19.51
N VAL A 208 -36.86 -5.49 20.51
CA VAL A 208 -36.65 -6.94 20.51
C VAL A 208 -37.91 -7.73 20.87
N GLU A 209 -38.68 -7.22 21.84
CA GLU A 209 -39.92 -7.83 22.32
C GLU A 209 -40.95 -7.91 21.19
N LYS A 210 -41.22 -6.77 20.54
CA LYS A 210 -42.13 -6.70 19.39
C LYS A 210 -41.66 -7.55 18.20
N ALA A 211 -40.35 -7.64 17.96
CA ALA A 211 -39.81 -8.50 16.91
C ALA A 211 -40.12 -9.99 17.17
N PHE A 212 -40.07 -10.42 18.44
CA PHE A 212 -40.42 -11.79 18.84
C PHE A 212 -41.94 -12.05 18.79
N GLU A 213 -42.77 -11.08 19.18
CA GLU A 213 -44.23 -11.13 19.00
C GLU A 213 -44.60 -11.30 17.52
N TYR A 214 -44.04 -10.45 16.64
CA TYR A 214 -44.29 -10.48 15.20
C TYR A 214 -43.89 -11.83 14.58
N LEU A 215 -42.72 -12.37 14.94
CA LEU A 215 -42.25 -13.68 14.47
C LEU A 215 -43.08 -14.85 15.03
N THR A 216 -43.65 -14.72 16.22
CA THR A 216 -44.59 -15.72 16.78
C THR A 216 -45.96 -15.65 16.08
N GLN A 217 -46.46 -14.46 15.76
CA GLN A 217 -47.75 -14.27 15.09
C GLN A 217 -47.75 -14.79 13.64
N HIS A 218 -46.61 -14.69 12.94
CA HIS A 218 -46.49 -15.01 11.51
C HIS A 218 -45.78 -16.36 11.25
N GLU A 219 -45.70 -17.26 12.24
CA GLU A 219 -44.96 -18.54 12.17
C GLU A 219 -45.20 -19.33 10.86
N ASN A 220 -46.46 -19.52 10.49
CA ASN A 220 -46.87 -20.33 9.33
C ASN A 220 -46.80 -19.59 7.97
N ALA A 221 -46.31 -18.34 7.91
CA ALA A 221 -46.26 -17.59 6.67
C ALA A 221 -45.15 -18.13 5.73
N PRO A 222 -45.45 -18.59 4.49
CA PRO A 222 -44.44 -19.07 3.55
C PRO A 222 -43.44 -17.97 3.16
N GLU A 223 -43.89 -16.72 3.21
CA GLU A 223 -43.11 -15.49 3.00
C GLU A 223 -41.89 -15.36 3.93
N ASN A 224 -41.86 -16.08 5.07
CA ASN A 224 -40.70 -16.14 5.95
C ASN A 224 -39.50 -16.82 5.30
N MET A 225 -39.73 -17.74 4.36
CA MET A 225 -38.69 -18.50 3.65
C MET A 225 -38.34 -17.88 2.28
N LEU A 226 -38.82 -16.66 2.00
CA LEU A 226 -38.70 -15.99 0.71
C LEU A 226 -37.98 -14.65 0.81
N ARG A 227 -37.06 -14.45 -0.14
CA ARG A 227 -36.39 -13.18 -0.41
C ARG A 227 -36.97 -12.56 -1.68
N PHE A 228 -37.18 -11.25 -1.67
CA PHE A 228 -37.49 -10.49 -2.88
C PHE A 228 -36.21 -9.79 -3.36
N SER A 229 -35.72 -10.19 -4.53
CA SER A 229 -34.63 -9.51 -5.24
C SER A 229 -35.21 -8.35 -6.03
N VAL A 230 -35.07 -7.13 -5.51
CA VAL A 230 -35.41 -5.88 -6.20
C VAL A 230 -34.16 -5.38 -6.93
N ARG A 231 -34.28 -5.12 -8.25
CA ARG A 231 -33.20 -4.59 -9.08
C ARG A 231 -33.72 -3.44 -9.96
N CYS A 232 -33.13 -2.26 -9.82
CA CYS A 232 -33.56 -1.03 -10.48
C CYS A 232 -32.67 -0.70 -11.70
N GLY A 233 -33.31 -0.58 -12.87
CA GLY A 233 -32.70 -0.20 -14.14
C GLY A 233 -31.63 -1.16 -14.68
N ALA A 234 -31.04 -0.78 -15.83
CA ALA A 234 -30.02 -1.57 -16.52
C ALA A 234 -28.71 -1.77 -15.72
N GLN A 235 -28.51 -1.05 -14.62
CA GLN A 235 -27.36 -1.22 -13.73
C GLN A 235 -27.63 -2.21 -12.57
N ALA A 236 -28.87 -2.69 -12.41
CA ALA A 236 -29.30 -3.58 -11.33
C ALA A 236 -29.03 -3.02 -9.92
N ALA A 237 -29.26 -1.73 -9.72
CA ALA A 237 -29.07 -1.05 -8.44
C ALA A 237 -30.12 -1.47 -7.38
N LYS A 238 -29.80 -1.41 -6.07
CA LYS A 238 -30.75 -1.74 -5.00
C LYS A 238 -31.89 -0.71 -4.81
N GLY A 239 -31.80 0.48 -5.41
CA GLY A 239 -32.82 1.52 -5.30
C GLY A 239 -32.83 2.50 -6.47
N ILE A 240 -33.71 3.50 -6.40
CA ILE A 240 -33.79 4.62 -7.35
C ILE A 240 -33.18 5.85 -6.66
N HIS A 241 -31.91 6.14 -6.93
CA HIS A 241 -31.26 7.37 -6.48
C HIS A 241 -31.11 8.37 -7.63
N ILE A 242 -31.72 9.54 -7.50
CA ILE A 242 -31.60 10.63 -8.47
C ILE A 242 -30.81 11.78 -7.82
N ARG A 243 -29.52 11.89 -8.17
CA ARG A 243 -28.58 12.91 -7.68
C ARG A 243 -27.72 13.52 -8.81
N GLN A 244 -28.17 13.39 -10.06
CA GLN A 244 -27.50 13.96 -11.23
C GLN A 244 -28.41 14.95 -11.95
N GLY A 245 -27.94 16.18 -12.13
CA GLY A 245 -28.66 17.24 -12.85
C GLY A 245 -29.87 17.83 -12.11
N ILE A 246 -30.79 18.41 -12.90
CA ILE A 246 -31.99 19.12 -12.42
C ILE A 246 -33.22 18.37 -12.95
N LEU A 247 -34.12 17.93 -12.07
CA LEU A 247 -35.36 17.27 -12.48
C LEU A 247 -36.39 18.28 -13.01
N LYS A 248 -36.33 18.52 -14.32
CA LYS A 248 -37.30 19.37 -15.05
C LYS A 248 -38.41 18.59 -15.77
N LYS A 249 -38.36 17.26 -15.74
CA LYS A 249 -39.32 16.34 -16.38
C LYS A 249 -39.50 15.09 -15.52
N PRO A 250 -40.65 14.41 -15.60
CA PRO A 250 -40.81 13.09 -15.00
C PRO A 250 -39.77 12.10 -15.54
N MET A 251 -39.32 11.18 -14.70
CA MET A 251 -38.47 10.05 -15.09
C MET A 251 -39.16 8.72 -14.78
N GLU A 252 -38.95 7.74 -15.64
CA GLU A 252 -39.55 6.41 -15.57
C GLU A 252 -38.43 5.37 -15.47
N PHE A 253 -38.57 4.42 -14.54
CA PHE A 253 -37.55 3.45 -14.17
C PHE A 253 -38.13 2.03 -14.15
N ASP A 254 -37.57 1.13 -14.94
CA ASP A 254 -37.89 -0.30 -14.85
C ASP A 254 -37.28 -0.91 -13.59
N VAL A 255 -38.13 -1.46 -12.73
CA VAL A 255 -37.74 -2.22 -11.54
C VAL A 255 -38.14 -3.68 -11.76
N THR A 256 -37.18 -4.59 -11.67
CA THR A 256 -37.43 -6.03 -11.77
C THR A 256 -37.44 -6.65 -10.37
N ILE A 257 -38.49 -7.41 -10.08
CA ILE A 257 -38.71 -8.08 -8.79
C ILE A 257 -38.75 -9.58 -9.02
N GLU A 258 -37.94 -10.31 -8.26
CA GLU A 258 -37.73 -11.74 -8.40
C GLU A 258 -37.86 -12.41 -7.01
N PRO A 259 -38.84 -13.31 -6.80
CA PRO A 259 -38.95 -14.07 -5.55
C PRO A 259 -37.98 -15.25 -5.57
N ILE A 260 -37.20 -15.41 -4.52
CA ILE A 260 -36.16 -16.44 -4.40
C ILE A 260 -36.38 -17.19 -3.08
N PHE A 261 -36.55 -18.51 -3.14
CA PHE A 261 -36.66 -19.34 -1.95
C PHE A 261 -35.32 -19.46 -1.23
N PHE A 262 -35.37 -19.55 0.11
CA PHE A 262 -34.21 -19.87 0.93
C PHE A 262 -33.63 -21.24 0.55
N ASN A 263 -32.32 -21.27 0.28
CA ASN A 263 -31.61 -22.42 -0.31
C ASN A 263 -32.27 -23.00 -1.58
N GLU A 264 -32.34 -22.18 -2.62
CA GLU A 264 -33.00 -22.48 -3.91
C GLU A 264 -32.68 -23.85 -4.52
N LEU A 265 -31.44 -24.33 -4.40
CA LEU A 265 -30.99 -25.60 -5.00
C LEU A 265 -31.58 -26.85 -4.32
N GLU A 266 -32.00 -26.74 -3.06
CA GLU A 266 -32.60 -27.82 -2.27
C GLU A 266 -34.14 -27.68 -2.15
N THR A 267 -34.72 -26.64 -2.76
CA THR A 267 -36.18 -26.39 -2.70
C THR A 267 -36.94 -27.22 -3.74
N GLU A 268 -37.82 -28.09 -3.24
CA GLU A 268 -38.76 -28.93 -4.01
C GLU A 268 -39.42 -28.21 -5.20
N PRO A 269 -39.35 -28.73 -6.45
CA PRO A 269 -39.94 -28.09 -7.63
C PRO A 269 -41.44 -27.81 -7.50
N HIS A 270 -42.18 -28.68 -6.78
CA HIS A 270 -43.61 -28.48 -6.52
C HIS A 270 -43.90 -27.23 -5.67
N GLN A 271 -43.00 -26.85 -4.75
CA GLN A 271 -43.14 -25.63 -3.95
C GLN A 271 -42.89 -24.38 -4.80
N LYS A 272 -41.96 -24.45 -5.76
CA LYS A 272 -41.71 -23.37 -6.74
C LYS A 272 -42.90 -23.19 -7.70
N PHE A 273 -43.45 -24.28 -8.22
CA PHE A 273 -44.59 -24.22 -9.16
C PHE A 273 -45.88 -23.72 -8.50
N ASN A 274 -46.18 -24.17 -7.27
CA ASN A 274 -47.38 -23.75 -6.54
C ASN A 274 -47.25 -22.36 -5.89
N PHE A 275 -46.11 -21.67 -6.05
CA PHE A 275 -45.92 -20.34 -5.49
C PHE A 275 -46.58 -19.27 -6.36
N ASN A 276 -47.62 -18.63 -5.83
CA ASN A 276 -48.10 -17.33 -6.30
C ASN A 276 -48.51 -16.45 -5.10
N VAL A 277 -48.02 -15.21 -5.07
CA VAL A 277 -48.38 -14.21 -4.06
C VAL A 277 -48.86 -12.93 -4.75
N ARG A 278 -50.02 -12.45 -4.31
CA ARG A 278 -50.67 -11.22 -4.79
C ARG A 278 -50.30 -10.07 -3.86
N LEU A 279 -49.57 -9.10 -4.39
CA LEU A 279 -49.01 -7.97 -3.65
C LEU A 279 -49.68 -6.67 -4.07
N ASN A 280 -50.00 -5.83 -3.08
CA ASN A 280 -50.42 -4.45 -3.32
C ASN A 280 -49.21 -3.52 -3.14
N LEU A 281 -48.89 -2.74 -4.16
CA LEU A 281 -47.81 -1.76 -4.11
C LEU A 281 -48.39 -0.39 -3.72
N ILE A 282 -47.93 0.13 -2.58
CA ILE A 282 -48.42 1.39 -2.00
C ILE A 282 -47.29 2.42 -2.08
N SER A 283 -47.54 3.55 -2.75
CA SER A 283 -46.58 4.65 -2.78
C SER A 283 -46.59 5.44 -1.47
N SER A 284 -45.40 5.71 -0.95
CA SER A 284 -45.18 6.49 0.28
C SER A 284 -45.47 8.00 0.10
N LYS A 285 -45.37 8.52 -1.14
CA LYS A 285 -45.57 9.94 -1.48
C LYS A 285 -46.12 10.09 -2.91
N PRO A 286 -47.01 11.06 -3.17
CA PRO A 286 -47.71 11.20 -4.46
C PRO A 286 -46.80 11.52 -5.66
N PHE A 287 -45.57 11.98 -5.42
CA PHE A 287 -44.56 12.21 -6.47
C PHE A 287 -43.93 10.91 -7.00
N VAL A 288 -44.21 9.75 -6.40
CA VAL A 288 -43.83 8.43 -6.92
C VAL A 288 -45.09 7.67 -7.30
N GLN A 289 -45.14 7.17 -8.53
CA GLN A 289 -46.28 6.47 -9.12
C GLN A 289 -45.83 5.09 -9.62
N CYS A 290 -46.62 4.06 -9.33
CA CYS A 290 -46.42 2.69 -9.80
C CYS A 290 -47.79 1.98 -9.92
N GLY A 291 -47.82 0.82 -10.58
CA GLY A 291 -49.02 -0.02 -10.64
C GLY A 291 -49.39 -0.56 -9.26
N SER A 292 -50.66 -0.43 -8.85
CA SER A 292 -51.12 -0.75 -7.49
C SER A 292 -51.16 -2.23 -7.14
N PHE A 293 -51.14 -3.13 -8.13
CA PHE A 293 -51.29 -4.57 -7.96
C PHE A 293 -50.22 -5.34 -8.74
N LEU A 294 -49.58 -6.31 -8.08
CA LEU A 294 -48.52 -7.17 -8.62
C LEU A 294 -48.80 -8.63 -8.23
N ASP A 295 -49.21 -9.43 -9.20
CA ASP A 295 -49.31 -10.89 -9.06
C ASP A 295 -47.93 -11.51 -9.35
N LEU A 296 -47.36 -12.24 -8.39
CA LEU A 296 -45.97 -12.69 -8.43
C LEU A 296 -45.87 -14.21 -8.22
N SER A 297 -45.80 -14.94 -9.33
CA SER A 297 -45.40 -16.35 -9.37
C SER A 297 -43.88 -16.52 -9.18
N TYR A 298 -43.36 -17.75 -9.22
CA TYR A 298 -41.91 -17.99 -9.19
C TYR A 298 -41.22 -17.62 -10.53
N SER A 299 -41.24 -16.34 -10.87
CA SER A 299 -40.59 -15.76 -12.04
C SER A 299 -40.22 -14.29 -11.79
N ALA A 300 -39.20 -13.78 -12.49
CA ALA A 300 -38.84 -12.37 -12.42
C ALA A 300 -39.85 -11.52 -13.19
N ARG A 301 -40.46 -10.53 -12.52
CA ARG A 301 -41.47 -9.63 -13.09
C ARG A 301 -41.01 -8.18 -13.00
N SER A 302 -41.02 -7.50 -14.15
CA SER A 302 -40.69 -6.07 -14.24
C SER A 302 -41.93 -5.19 -14.08
N LEU A 303 -41.74 -4.00 -13.51
CA LEU A 303 -42.73 -2.94 -13.37
C LEU A 303 -42.07 -1.56 -13.56
N CYS A 304 -42.79 -0.60 -14.13
CA CYS A 304 -42.31 0.77 -14.25
C CYS A 304 -42.68 1.58 -12.98
N VAL A 305 -41.69 2.31 -12.44
CA VAL A 305 -41.87 3.33 -11.40
C VAL A 305 -41.60 4.70 -12.03
N LYS A 306 -42.58 5.59 -11.90
CA LYS A 306 -42.49 6.98 -12.38
C LYS A 306 -42.26 7.93 -11.21
N VAL A 307 -41.39 8.91 -11.41
CA VAL A 307 -41.04 9.94 -10.41
C VAL A 307 -41.29 11.32 -11.01
N ASP A 308 -42.19 12.10 -10.39
CA ASP A 308 -42.65 13.42 -10.84
C ASP A 308 -42.94 14.34 -9.64
N LEU A 309 -42.12 15.37 -9.46
CA LEU A 309 -42.15 16.28 -8.30
C LEU A 309 -43.35 17.27 -8.30
N LEU A 310 -44.19 17.28 -9.34
CA LEU A 310 -45.26 18.28 -9.52
C LEU A 310 -46.59 17.96 -8.77
N VAL A 311 -46.70 16.82 -8.09
CA VAL A 311 -47.98 16.34 -7.49
C VAL A 311 -47.99 16.44 -5.96
N TRP A 312 -49.04 17.03 -5.38
CA TRP A 312 -49.18 17.29 -3.94
C TRP A 312 -50.26 16.45 -3.23
N SER A 313 -49.99 16.17 -1.95
CA SER A 313 -50.93 15.76 -0.88
C SER A 313 -51.84 14.54 -1.06
N GLN A 314 -51.47 13.42 -0.42
CA GLN A 314 -52.21 12.93 0.76
C GLN A 314 -51.26 12.09 1.64
N GLU A 315 -51.62 11.84 2.91
CA GLU A 315 -50.87 10.92 3.78
C GLU A 315 -51.45 9.49 3.70
N CYS A 316 -50.57 8.48 3.70
CA CYS A 316 -50.96 7.08 3.55
C CYS A 316 -50.57 6.26 4.79
N ILE A 317 -51.49 5.42 5.26
CA ILE A 317 -51.37 4.65 6.51
C ILE A 317 -50.50 3.40 6.28
N ARG A 318 -49.29 3.39 6.85
CA ARG A 318 -48.37 2.25 6.77
C ARG A 318 -49.01 0.97 7.32
N HIS A 319 -49.16 -0.02 6.45
CA HIS A 319 -49.38 -1.43 6.81
C HIS A 319 -48.06 -2.19 6.72
N CYS A 320 -48.01 -3.43 7.23
CA CYS A 320 -46.78 -4.23 7.30
C CYS A 320 -46.23 -4.56 5.89
N SER A 321 -44.95 -4.30 5.64
CA SER A 321 -44.32 -4.47 4.32
C SER A 321 -43.44 -5.73 4.23
N LEU A 322 -43.37 -6.34 3.04
CA LEU A 322 -42.55 -7.53 2.77
C LEU A 322 -41.17 -7.19 2.17
N PHE A 323 -41.12 -6.10 1.41
CA PHE A 323 -39.94 -5.39 0.93
C PHE A 323 -40.31 -3.90 0.73
N GLU A 324 -39.32 -3.03 0.63
CA GLU A 324 -39.48 -1.63 0.21
C GLU A 324 -38.65 -1.39 -1.07
N ILE A 325 -39.11 -0.50 -1.95
CA ILE A 325 -38.33 0.02 -3.08
C ILE A 325 -37.86 1.43 -2.68
N PRO A 326 -36.60 1.64 -2.28
CA PRO A 326 -36.14 2.96 -1.85
C PRO A 326 -36.02 3.90 -3.05
N VAL A 327 -36.66 5.06 -2.95
CA VAL A 327 -36.60 6.16 -3.93
C VAL A 327 -36.09 7.41 -3.22
N THR A 328 -34.88 7.87 -3.57
CA THR A 328 -34.25 9.06 -2.97
C THR A 328 -33.90 10.07 -4.06
N VAL A 329 -34.59 11.21 -4.03
CA VAL A 329 -34.46 12.30 -4.99
C VAL A 329 -33.75 13.49 -4.33
N VAL A 330 -32.71 13.99 -4.98
CA VAL A 330 -31.98 15.21 -4.60
C VAL A 330 -32.24 16.27 -5.66
N GLN A 331 -32.97 17.32 -5.29
CA GLN A 331 -33.22 18.49 -6.15
C GLN A 331 -32.27 19.63 -5.76
N PRO A 332 -31.27 19.97 -6.57
CA PRO A 332 -30.27 20.98 -6.20
C PRO A 332 -30.80 22.41 -6.32
N HIS A 333 -30.24 23.30 -5.51
CA HIS A 333 -30.21 24.73 -5.74
C HIS A 333 -29.32 25.04 -6.95
N VAL A 334 -29.78 25.96 -7.80
CA VAL A 334 -29.07 26.44 -8.99
C VAL A 334 -28.73 27.91 -8.75
N LEU A 335 -27.47 28.29 -8.94
CA LEU A 335 -27.00 29.67 -8.91
C LEU A 335 -27.00 30.24 -10.33
N ASP A 336 -27.42 31.50 -10.51
CA ASP A 336 -27.21 32.18 -11.79
C ASP A 336 -25.78 32.70 -11.86
N SER A 337 -25.01 32.15 -12.79
CA SER A 337 -23.60 32.48 -13.00
C SER A 337 -23.33 33.94 -13.39
N ASN A 338 -24.36 34.68 -13.80
CA ASN A 338 -24.25 36.09 -14.20
C ASN A 338 -24.50 37.07 -13.04
N GLU A 339 -25.34 36.69 -12.06
CA GLU A 339 -25.69 37.55 -10.93
C GLU A 339 -24.77 37.32 -9.72
N SER A 340 -24.70 36.09 -9.21
CA SER A 340 -23.84 35.77 -8.06
C SER A 340 -23.45 34.30 -8.02
N LEU A 341 -22.16 34.06 -7.74
CA LEU A 341 -21.60 32.73 -7.46
C LEU A 341 -21.53 32.45 -5.96
N THR A 342 -22.42 33.07 -5.18
CA THR A 342 -22.42 33.02 -3.72
C THR A 342 -23.77 32.47 -3.27
N PHE A 343 -23.78 31.27 -2.72
CA PHE A 343 -24.96 30.72 -2.07
C PHE A 343 -25.07 31.30 -0.65
N GLU A 344 -26.11 32.09 -0.39
CA GLU A 344 -26.55 32.39 0.99
C GLU A 344 -27.78 31.54 1.34
N CYS A 345 -27.83 31.03 2.57
CA CYS A 345 -28.98 30.22 3.00
C CYS A 345 -30.23 31.08 3.23
N LYS A 346 -31.38 30.58 2.77
CA LYS A 346 -32.70 31.23 2.95
C LYS A 346 -33.29 30.85 4.31
N SER A 347 -33.01 31.65 5.33
CA SER A 347 -33.64 31.51 6.66
C SER A 347 -35.05 32.14 6.69
N THR A 348 -35.89 31.65 7.60
CA THR A 348 -37.18 32.25 7.96
C THR A 348 -37.05 33.49 8.87
N ARG A 349 -35.84 33.82 9.34
CA ARG A 349 -35.55 34.98 10.20
C ARG A 349 -34.98 36.12 9.37
N ASN A 350 -35.41 37.36 9.66
CA ASN A 350 -35.00 38.59 8.96
C ASN A 350 -33.47 38.86 8.94
N ASP A 351 -32.71 38.19 9.82
CA ASP A 351 -31.24 38.27 9.95
C ASP A 351 -30.50 37.27 9.03
N GLY A 352 -31.22 36.36 8.34
CA GLY A 352 -30.63 35.32 7.49
C GLY A 352 -29.96 34.16 8.24
N SER A 353 -29.95 34.18 9.58
CA SER A 353 -29.31 33.18 10.43
C SER A 353 -30.18 31.95 10.70
N ILE A 354 -29.55 30.77 10.77
CA ILE A 354 -30.18 29.48 11.11
C ILE A 354 -29.90 29.14 12.57
N GLU A 355 -30.89 28.61 13.29
CA GLU A 355 -30.72 28.06 14.63
C GLU A 355 -30.18 26.62 14.58
N PHE A 356 -29.04 26.40 15.24
CA PHE A 356 -28.46 25.07 15.47
C PHE A 356 -28.58 24.69 16.95
N GLN A 357 -29.40 23.68 17.23
CA GLN A 357 -29.44 22.97 18.51
C GLN A 357 -28.41 21.81 18.52
N PRO A 358 -28.11 21.18 19.65
CA PRO A 358 -27.19 20.03 19.68
C PRO A 358 -27.70 18.91 18.75
N ASN A 359 -26.82 18.40 17.89
CA ASN A 359 -27.16 17.42 16.84
C ASN A 359 -28.14 17.91 15.74
N THR A 360 -28.45 19.21 15.64
CA THR A 360 -29.10 19.76 14.43
C THR A 360 -28.15 19.59 13.24
N ILE A 361 -28.69 19.04 12.13
CA ILE A 361 -27.98 18.81 10.88
C ILE A 361 -28.72 19.57 9.77
N GLN A 362 -28.05 20.54 9.16
CA GLN A 362 -28.49 21.25 7.97
C GLN A 362 -27.79 20.64 6.75
N ARG A 363 -28.54 20.42 5.66
CA ARG A 363 -28.02 19.87 4.39
C ARG A 363 -28.51 20.71 3.22
N ASP A 364 -27.61 21.40 2.55
CA ASP A 364 -27.88 22.15 1.33
C ASP A 364 -27.27 21.44 0.13
N PHE A 365 -28.09 21.13 -0.87
CA PHE A 365 -27.66 20.51 -2.12
C PHE A 365 -27.54 21.58 -3.20
N ILE A 366 -26.33 21.80 -3.72
CA ILE A 366 -26.01 22.91 -4.61
C ILE A 366 -25.42 22.33 -5.89
N LEU A 367 -25.98 22.69 -7.05
CA LEU A 367 -25.36 22.37 -8.34
C LEU A 367 -24.14 23.29 -8.51
N VAL A 368 -22.94 22.71 -8.50
CA VAL A 368 -21.71 23.49 -8.60
C VAL A 368 -21.63 24.16 -9.98
N PRO A 369 -21.40 25.48 -10.08
CA PRO A 369 -21.28 26.17 -11.36
C PRO A 369 -20.20 25.54 -12.25
N SER A 370 -20.48 25.39 -13.55
CA SER A 370 -19.50 24.91 -14.52
C SER A 370 -18.20 25.73 -14.46
N ARG A 371 -17.05 25.04 -14.53
CA ARG A 371 -15.68 25.61 -14.36
C ARG A 371 -15.32 26.10 -12.95
N ALA A 372 -16.13 25.89 -11.92
CA ALA A 372 -15.65 26.01 -10.55
C ALA A 372 -14.66 24.87 -10.23
N THR A 373 -13.63 25.16 -9.43
CA THR A 373 -12.64 24.16 -8.99
C THR A 373 -12.40 24.17 -7.47
N TRP A 374 -12.71 25.28 -6.79
CA TRP A 374 -12.78 25.30 -5.32
C TRP A 374 -13.93 26.18 -4.83
N ALA A 375 -14.38 25.92 -3.62
CA ALA A 375 -15.37 26.73 -2.93
C ALA A 375 -14.84 27.21 -1.57
N VAL A 376 -15.33 28.37 -1.13
CA VAL A 376 -14.97 29.00 0.14
C VAL A 376 -16.24 29.13 0.98
N LEU A 377 -16.34 28.30 2.02
CA LEU A 377 -17.39 28.39 3.03
C LEU A 377 -16.98 29.44 4.07
N ARG A 378 -17.87 30.41 4.32
CA ARG A 378 -17.76 31.44 5.35
C ARG A 378 -18.82 31.19 6.42
N MET A 379 -18.47 31.26 7.70
CA MET A 379 -19.39 31.03 8.81
C MET A 379 -19.18 32.03 9.94
N ARG A 380 -20.27 32.61 10.47
CA ARG A 380 -20.23 33.53 11.61
C ARG A 380 -21.43 33.30 12.54
N SER A 381 -21.20 33.37 13.85
CA SER A 381 -22.27 33.40 14.86
C SER A 381 -22.92 34.79 14.91
N THR A 382 -24.25 34.86 14.91
CA THR A 382 -24.99 36.13 15.08
C THR A 382 -25.43 36.37 16.54
N ASP A 383 -25.15 35.43 17.45
CA ASP A 383 -25.43 35.57 18.88
C ASP A 383 -24.52 36.63 19.52
N LYS A 384 -25.12 37.77 19.90
CA LYS A 384 -24.42 38.91 20.53
C LYS A 384 -23.98 38.65 21.98
N ASN A 385 -24.67 37.78 22.71
CA ASN A 385 -24.48 37.61 24.16
C ASN A 385 -23.57 36.42 24.54
N ARG A 386 -22.65 35.99 23.65
CA ARG A 386 -21.71 34.87 23.90
C ARG A 386 -20.26 35.24 23.60
N GLU A 387 -19.77 36.27 24.28
CA GLU A 387 -18.45 36.88 24.09
C GLU A 387 -17.24 35.92 24.21
N ASN A 388 -17.41 34.71 24.75
CA ASN A 388 -16.36 33.66 24.79
C ASN A 388 -16.83 32.26 24.32
N GLY A 389 -17.99 32.16 23.67
CA GLY A 389 -18.62 30.87 23.35
C GLY A 389 -18.26 30.29 21.98
N ILE A 390 -17.11 29.62 21.84
CA ILE A 390 -16.72 28.96 20.57
C ILE A 390 -17.64 27.77 20.28
N GLY A 391 -18.50 27.91 19.28
CA GLY A 391 -19.35 26.83 18.79
C GLY A 391 -18.57 25.87 17.88
N LYS A 392 -18.47 24.59 18.25
CA LYS A 392 -17.88 23.54 17.40
C LYS A 392 -18.93 22.96 16.45
N PHE A 393 -18.66 23.07 15.15
CA PHE A 393 -19.50 22.55 14.06
C PHE A 393 -18.70 21.54 13.24
N PHE A 394 -19.31 20.40 12.96
CA PHE A 394 -18.80 19.38 12.05
C PHE A 394 -19.34 19.69 10.66
N ILE A 395 -18.44 20.06 9.74
CA ILE A 395 -18.78 20.29 8.33
C ILE A 395 -18.31 19.08 7.54
N HIS A 396 -19.20 18.53 6.74
CA HIS A 396 -18.93 17.47 5.79
C HIS A 396 -19.40 17.98 4.43
N THR A 397 -18.46 18.27 3.53
CA THR A 397 -18.77 18.57 2.12
C THR A 397 -18.47 17.34 1.26
N MET A 398 -19.36 17.01 0.32
CA MET A 398 -19.24 15.79 -0.47
C MET A 398 -19.82 15.92 -1.89
N GLN A 399 -19.11 15.41 -2.89
CA GLN A 399 -19.62 15.18 -4.25
C GLN A 399 -19.50 13.70 -4.61
N LEU A 400 -20.56 13.10 -5.17
CA LEU A 400 -20.50 11.74 -5.71
C LEU A 400 -20.10 11.78 -7.18
N LEU A 401 -18.84 11.42 -7.45
CA LEU A 401 -18.34 11.25 -8.82
C LEU A 401 -18.82 9.91 -9.42
N PRO A 402 -19.03 9.82 -10.75
CA PRO A 402 -19.57 8.61 -11.38
C PRO A 402 -18.72 7.35 -11.13
N LYS A 403 -19.30 6.35 -10.44
CA LYS A 403 -18.65 5.08 -10.06
C LYS A 403 -17.38 5.20 -9.21
N LEU A 404 -17.27 6.26 -8.41
CA LEU A 404 -16.22 6.40 -7.39
C LEU A 404 -16.86 6.44 -5.99
N TYR A 405 -16.12 5.96 -5.00
CA TYR A 405 -16.54 5.96 -3.60
C TYR A 405 -16.57 7.39 -3.02
N CYS A 406 -17.40 7.61 -1.99
CA CYS A 406 -17.69 8.95 -1.45
C CYS A 406 -16.43 9.75 -1.07
N ARG A 407 -15.38 9.06 -0.61
CA ARG A 407 -14.17 9.68 -0.05
C ARG A 407 -13.21 10.27 -1.08
N VAL A 408 -13.46 10.10 -2.39
CA VAL A 408 -12.63 10.73 -3.44
C VAL A 408 -12.82 12.25 -3.47
N MET A 409 -14.04 12.73 -3.20
CA MET A 409 -14.40 14.14 -3.14
C MET A 409 -15.17 14.45 -1.85
N GLU A 410 -14.57 14.11 -0.70
CA GLU A 410 -15.04 14.47 0.64
C GLU A 410 -14.12 15.52 1.30
N ASN A 411 -14.69 16.37 2.16
CA ASN A 411 -13.92 17.12 3.15
C ASN A 411 -14.70 17.17 4.48
N MET A 412 -14.15 16.48 5.50
CA MET A 412 -14.67 16.48 6.86
C MET A 412 -13.77 17.33 7.76
N LYS A 413 -14.33 18.40 8.33
CA LYS A 413 -13.60 19.29 9.25
C LYS A 413 -14.48 19.81 10.38
N ILE A 414 -13.93 19.80 11.59
CA ILE A 414 -14.52 20.52 12.72
C ILE A 414 -13.99 21.96 12.71
N LEU A 415 -14.88 22.95 12.59
CA LEU A 415 -14.56 24.36 12.80
C LEU A 415 -15.07 24.83 14.17
N GLY A 416 -14.29 25.72 14.80
CA GLY A 416 -14.79 26.60 15.85
C GLY A 416 -15.27 27.90 15.23
N VAL A 417 -16.52 28.28 15.47
CA VAL A 417 -17.14 29.53 15.01
C VAL A 417 -17.39 30.43 16.23
N ASN A 418 -17.05 31.72 16.12
CA ASN A 418 -17.38 32.74 17.12
C ASN A 418 -18.18 33.89 16.47
N SER A 419 -18.54 34.92 17.27
CA SER A 419 -19.33 36.07 16.79
C SER A 419 -18.45 37.23 16.28
N GLU A 420 -17.17 37.25 16.61
CA GLU A 420 -16.21 38.30 16.23
C GLU A 420 -15.66 38.12 14.82
N ASN A 421 -15.11 36.93 14.54
CA ASN A 421 -14.39 36.64 13.30
C ASN A 421 -15.22 35.70 12.41
N GLU A 422 -15.06 35.86 11.09
CA GLU A 422 -15.62 34.93 10.13
C GLU A 422 -14.70 33.71 9.98
N ALA A 423 -15.22 32.52 10.26
CA ALA A 423 -14.50 31.26 10.10
C ALA A 423 -14.57 30.82 8.63
N THR A 424 -13.42 30.64 7.98
CA THR A 424 -13.33 30.24 6.57
C THR A 424 -12.88 28.77 6.39
N LEU A 425 -13.40 28.12 5.36
CA LEU A 425 -13.00 26.79 4.92
C LEU A 425 -12.97 26.71 3.39
N HIS A 426 -11.78 26.47 2.84
CA HIS A 426 -11.55 26.22 1.43
C HIS A 426 -11.61 24.71 1.18
N PHE A 427 -12.34 24.26 0.16
CA PHE A 427 -12.40 22.85 -0.24
C PHE A 427 -12.53 22.72 -1.77
N LEU A 428 -12.05 21.59 -2.31
CA LEU A 428 -12.08 21.30 -3.75
C LEU A 428 -13.51 20.98 -4.18
N CYS A 429 -13.89 21.38 -5.39
CA CYS A 429 -15.16 20.99 -5.98
C CYS A 429 -15.04 20.81 -7.49
N GLU A 430 -15.86 19.94 -8.09
CA GLU A 430 -15.96 19.75 -9.53
C GLU A 430 -17.26 20.38 -10.06
N GLY A 431 -17.16 21.11 -11.17
CA GLY A 431 -18.30 21.77 -11.83
C GLY A 431 -19.37 20.80 -12.34
N ASP A 432 -20.59 21.29 -12.49
CA ASP A 432 -21.75 20.57 -13.05
C ASP A 432 -22.23 19.32 -12.25
N ILE A 433 -21.61 19.04 -11.10
CA ILE A 433 -21.96 17.95 -10.16
C ILE A 433 -22.63 18.53 -8.90
N ILE A 434 -23.59 17.82 -8.31
CA ILE A 434 -24.26 18.26 -7.06
C ILE A 434 -23.31 18.08 -5.87
N LEU A 435 -22.96 19.21 -5.26
CA LEU A 435 -22.32 19.31 -3.95
C LEU A 435 -23.37 19.21 -2.84
N GLU A 436 -23.09 18.38 -1.84
CA GLU A 436 -23.79 18.40 -0.55
C GLU A 436 -22.93 19.17 0.45
N LEU A 437 -23.47 20.26 0.98
CA LEU A 437 -22.93 21.00 2.13
C LEU A 437 -23.72 20.56 3.37
N CYS A 438 -23.14 19.65 4.15
CA CYS A 438 -23.73 19.17 5.40
C CYS A 438 -23.05 19.85 6.60
N ILE A 439 -23.80 20.67 7.34
CA ILE A 439 -23.33 21.37 8.55
C ILE A 439 -24.08 20.81 9.75
N ALA A 440 -23.35 20.22 10.70
CA ALA A 440 -23.91 19.64 11.92
C ALA A 440 -23.32 20.28 13.17
N LYS A 441 -24.16 20.61 14.16
CA LYS A 441 -23.64 20.96 15.49
C LYS A 441 -23.19 19.70 16.22
N TYR A 442 -21.93 19.67 16.65
CA TYR A 442 -21.34 18.48 17.27
C TYR A 442 -22.13 18.07 18.53
N TRP A 443 -22.51 16.78 18.62
CA TRP A 443 -23.52 16.30 19.58
C TRP A 443 -23.21 16.64 21.06
N SER A 444 -21.94 16.73 21.44
CA SER A 444 -21.49 17.02 22.80
C SER A 444 -21.37 18.52 23.13
N ASN A 445 -21.92 19.41 22.29
CA ASN A 445 -21.77 20.87 22.42
C ASN A 445 -23.11 21.53 22.79
N TYR A 446 -23.16 22.12 23.99
CA TYR A 446 -24.40 22.56 24.65
C TYR A 446 -25.07 23.81 24.02
N GLY A 447 -26.32 24.02 24.41
CA GLY A 447 -27.17 25.17 24.06
C GLY A 447 -27.57 25.27 22.59
N THR A 448 -28.43 26.23 22.27
CA THR A 448 -28.70 26.68 20.88
C THR A 448 -27.60 27.64 20.41
N THR A 449 -27.50 27.90 19.10
CA THR A 449 -26.53 28.83 18.48
C THR A 449 -27.05 29.29 17.12
N HIS A 450 -27.03 30.58 16.81
CA HIS A 450 -27.46 31.12 15.52
C HIS A 450 -26.26 31.40 14.61
N ILE A 451 -26.26 30.86 13.38
CA ILE A 451 -25.20 31.07 12.40
C ILE A 451 -25.76 31.61 11.09
N LYS A 452 -25.07 32.63 10.54
CA LYS A 452 -25.13 32.94 9.10
C LYS A 452 -23.91 32.31 8.43
N TYR A 453 -24.12 31.68 7.27
CA TYR A 453 -23.05 31.18 6.41
C TYR A 453 -23.34 31.50 4.94
N SER A 454 -22.27 31.56 4.15
CA SER A 454 -22.31 31.67 2.70
C SER A 454 -21.24 30.80 2.07
N LEU A 455 -21.46 30.38 0.82
CA LEU A 455 -20.54 29.55 0.05
C LEU A 455 -20.22 30.24 -1.28
N GLU A 456 -18.97 30.66 -1.46
CA GLU A 456 -18.48 31.34 -2.66
C GLU A 456 -17.78 30.35 -3.60
N PHE A 457 -18.19 30.28 -4.86
CA PHE A 457 -17.56 29.44 -5.88
C PHE A 457 -16.55 30.21 -6.72
N HIS A 458 -15.38 29.60 -6.89
CA HIS A 458 -14.25 30.10 -7.66
C HIS A 458 -13.70 28.96 -8.53
N GLY A 459 -12.83 29.28 -9.48
CA GLY A 459 -12.14 28.24 -10.24
C GLY A 459 -11.14 28.77 -11.25
N ILE A 460 -10.06 28.01 -11.43
CA ILE A 460 -9.07 28.19 -12.48
C ILE A 460 -8.74 26.81 -13.03
N GLN A 461 -8.89 26.58 -14.33
CA GLN A 461 -8.58 25.30 -14.96
C GLN A 461 -7.88 25.48 -16.32
N ALA A 462 -7.15 24.45 -16.75
CA ALA A 462 -6.57 24.39 -18.09
C ALA A 462 -7.52 23.64 -19.04
N ILE A 463 -7.88 24.26 -20.17
CA ILE A 463 -8.86 23.71 -21.15
C ILE A 463 -8.20 22.73 -22.15
N ASN A 464 -6.87 22.71 -22.25
CA ASN A 464 -6.16 21.85 -23.21
C ASN A 464 -6.37 20.35 -22.93
N THR A 465 -6.37 19.54 -23.99
CA THR A 465 -6.44 18.08 -23.89
C THR A 465 -5.23 17.53 -23.12
N ASN A 466 -5.49 16.79 -22.03
CA ASN A 466 -4.50 16.22 -21.11
C ASN A 466 -3.50 17.26 -20.54
N PRO A 467 -3.97 18.30 -19.84
CA PRO A 467 -3.12 19.44 -19.47
C PRO A 467 -2.07 19.03 -18.41
N TYR A 468 -2.41 18.10 -17.52
CA TYR A 468 -1.55 17.66 -16.42
C TYR A 468 -0.61 16.50 -16.77
N MET A 469 -0.52 16.13 -18.05
CA MET A 469 0.39 15.09 -18.56
C MET A 469 1.37 15.67 -19.58
N MET A 470 2.65 15.76 -19.22
CA MET A 470 3.72 16.22 -20.10
C MET A 470 4.64 15.06 -20.50
N GLN A 471 5.03 14.99 -21.77
CA GLN A 471 6.00 14.02 -22.27
C GLN A 471 7.27 14.74 -22.72
N ALA A 472 8.42 14.39 -22.14
CA ALA A 472 9.71 15.05 -22.41
C ALA A 472 10.08 15.11 -23.92
N ALA A 473 9.70 14.09 -24.69
CA ALA A 473 9.94 14.00 -26.13
C ALA A 473 9.02 14.89 -26.99
N ARG A 474 7.92 15.44 -26.46
CA ARG A 474 6.97 16.29 -27.22
C ARG A 474 7.34 17.77 -27.27
N GLY A 475 8.47 18.17 -26.68
CA GLY A 475 8.94 19.55 -26.67
C GLY A 475 8.24 20.42 -25.63
N ILE A 476 8.01 21.70 -25.94
CA ILE A 476 7.43 22.67 -25.02
C ILE A 476 5.94 22.36 -24.83
N HIS A 477 5.52 22.16 -23.57
CA HIS A 477 4.13 21.92 -23.19
C HIS A 477 3.35 23.23 -23.12
N LYS A 478 2.11 23.23 -23.61
CA LYS A 478 1.23 24.41 -23.74
C LYS A 478 0.02 24.25 -22.81
N LEU A 479 -0.31 25.28 -22.03
CA LEU A 479 -1.39 25.27 -21.03
C LEU A 479 -2.27 26.52 -21.16
N ASP A 480 -3.56 26.33 -21.44
CA ASP A 480 -4.50 27.41 -21.77
C ASP A 480 -5.46 27.57 -20.60
N PHE A 481 -5.14 28.51 -19.72
CA PHE A 481 -5.85 28.73 -18.46
C PHE A 481 -7.07 29.63 -18.65
N VAL A 482 -8.18 29.24 -18.04
CA VAL A 482 -9.42 30.01 -17.95
C VAL A 482 -9.89 29.99 -16.50
N ALA A 483 -10.33 31.15 -16.03
CA ALA A 483 -10.90 31.33 -14.69
C ALA A 483 -12.43 31.50 -14.78
N LEU A 484 -13.15 31.09 -13.74
CA LEU A 484 -14.60 31.27 -13.63
C LEU A 484 -14.97 32.76 -13.49
N LYS A 485 -14.22 33.48 -12.63
CA LYS A 485 -14.27 34.93 -12.42
C LYS A 485 -12.96 35.58 -12.86
N SER A 486 -12.68 36.80 -12.41
CA SER A 486 -11.37 37.46 -12.57
C SER A 486 -10.47 37.06 -11.40
N GLU A 487 -9.52 36.15 -11.61
CA GLU A 487 -8.75 35.47 -10.55
C GLU A 487 -7.23 35.60 -10.73
N ASP A 488 -6.48 35.53 -9.62
CA ASP A 488 -5.01 35.67 -9.59
C ASP A 488 -4.30 34.32 -9.88
N LEU A 489 -3.84 34.14 -11.11
CA LEU A 489 -3.08 32.95 -11.55
C LEU A 489 -1.59 33.08 -11.18
N GLN A 490 -1.09 32.11 -10.40
CA GLN A 490 0.34 31.90 -10.16
C GLN A 490 0.65 30.38 -10.10
N PRO A 491 0.89 29.74 -11.25
CA PRO A 491 0.95 28.30 -11.33
C PRO A 491 2.33 27.77 -10.90
N GLN A 492 2.33 26.67 -10.17
CA GLN A 492 3.55 26.03 -9.67
C GLN A 492 3.45 24.51 -9.81
N ILE A 493 4.32 23.92 -10.64
CA ILE A 493 4.51 22.46 -10.73
C ILE A 493 5.67 22.08 -9.82
N GLN A 494 5.43 21.16 -8.89
CA GLN A 494 6.46 20.56 -8.04
C GLN A 494 6.48 19.03 -8.22
N LEU A 495 7.49 18.50 -8.89
CA LEU A 495 7.72 17.05 -9.00
C LEU A 495 8.36 16.55 -7.70
N LYS A 496 7.71 15.56 -7.07
CA LYS A 496 7.99 15.08 -5.70
C LYS A 496 8.41 13.62 -5.65
N THR A 497 7.98 12.81 -6.62
CA THR A 497 8.29 11.37 -6.69
C THR A 497 8.73 10.96 -8.10
N ALA A 498 9.51 9.88 -8.18
CA ALA A 498 9.99 9.26 -9.41
C ALA A 498 9.47 7.83 -9.50
N ALA A 499 8.76 7.50 -10.56
CA ALA A 499 8.12 6.19 -10.75
C ALA A 499 8.99 5.23 -11.56
N VAL A 500 9.06 3.99 -11.12
CA VAL A 500 9.68 2.85 -11.83
C VAL A 500 8.63 1.77 -12.00
N VAL A 501 8.43 1.29 -13.23
CA VAL A 501 7.56 0.13 -13.50
C VAL A 501 8.34 -1.15 -13.25
N LEU A 502 7.86 -1.97 -12.33
CA LEU A 502 8.36 -3.31 -12.05
C LEU A 502 7.56 -4.34 -12.84
N ARG A 503 8.22 -5.04 -13.76
CA ARG A 503 7.65 -6.20 -14.47
C ARG A 503 7.88 -7.47 -13.64
N PRO A 504 6.96 -8.46 -13.67
CA PRO A 504 7.18 -9.72 -12.97
C PRO A 504 8.35 -10.47 -13.60
N THR A 505 9.27 -10.98 -12.78
CA THR A 505 10.35 -11.88 -13.24
C THR A 505 9.89 -13.34 -13.28
N GLU A 506 8.85 -13.67 -12.52
CA GLU A 506 8.21 -14.98 -12.47
C GLU A 506 6.74 -14.80 -12.04
N ALA A 507 5.84 -15.56 -12.64
CA ALA A 507 4.42 -15.64 -12.27
C ALA A 507 4.00 -17.11 -12.22
N LYS A 508 3.90 -17.69 -11.02
CA LYS A 508 3.57 -19.12 -10.82
C LYS A 508 2.16 -19.29 -10.27
N ILE A 509 1.32 -20.01 -10.99
CA ILE A 509 0.02 -20.47 -10.50
C ILE A 509 0.19 -21.78 -9.74
N THR A 510 -0.37 -21.87 -8.54
CA THR A 510 -0.38 -23.09 -7.72
C THR A 510 -1.73 -23.24 -7.00
N PRO A 511 -2.23 -24.47 -6.78
CA PRO A 511 -3.33 -24.70 -5.86
C PRO A 511 -2.88 -24.37 -4.43
N LEU A 512 -3.80 -23.84 -3.62
CA LEU A 512 -3.56 -23.67 -2.18
C LEU A 512 -3.84 -24.98 -1.41
N SER A 513 -3.78 -24.91 -0.07
CA SER A 513 -4.06 -26.04 0.81
C SER A 513 -5.48 -26.59 0.59
N ALA A 514 -5.56 -27.88 0.24
CA ALA A 514 -6.81 -28.61 0.09
C ALA A 514 -7.62 -28.78 1.39
N THR A 515 -7.04 -28.46 2.56
CA THR A 515 -7.71 -28.53 3.87
C THR A 515 -8.14 -27.19 4.43
N ARG A 516 -7.54 -26.07 3.98
CA ARG A 516 -7.84 -24.71 4.50
C ARG A 516 -8.40 -23.75 3.46
N ASP A 517 -7.96 -23.88 2.21
CA ASP A 517 -8.25 -22.91 1.14
C ASP A 517 -9.13 -23.55 0.03
N VAL A 518 -10.20 -24.26 0.44
CA VAL A 518 -11.25 -24.84 -0.43
C VAL A 518 -12.62 -24.36 0.03
N ILE A 519 -13.38 -23.68 -0.84
CA ILE A 519 -14.73 -23.21 -0.52
C ILE A 519 -15.71 -24.37 -0.77
N PRO A 520 -16.57 -24.77 0.19
CA PRO A 520 -17.55 -25.82 -0.04
C PRO A 520 -18.52 -25.45 -1.19
N GLU A 521 -18.91 -26.35 -2.10
CA GLU A 521 -18.49 -27.74 -2.27
C GLU A 521 -17.27 -27.84 -3.21
N GLY A 522 -16.11 -28.25 -2.68
CA GLY A 522 -14.94 -28.64 -3.48
C GLY A 522 -14.26 -27.54 -4.31
N ARG A 523 -14.65 -26.26 -4.21
CA ARG A 523 -14.07 -25.16 -4.98
C ARG A 523 -12.68 -24.81 -4.45
N GLN A 524 -11.66 -25.48 -4.99
CA GLN A 524 -10.25 -25.23 -4.66
C GLN A 524 -9.87 -23.78 -5.04
N ILE A 525 -9.32 -23.04 -4.08
CA ILE A 525 -8.74 -21.71 -4.36
C ILE A 525 -7.31 -21.91 -4.88
N TYR A 526 -6.97 -21.21 -5.96
CA TYR A 526 -5.62 -21.13 -6.51
C TYR A 526 -5.01 -19.77 -6.14
N GLN A 527 -3.68 -19.74 -6.08
CA GLN A 527 -2.91 -18.51 -6.02
C GLN A 527 -2.11 -18.34 -7.32
N ILE A 528 -1.92 -17.11 -7.76
CA ILE A 528 -0.81 -16.72 -8.61
C ILE A 528 0.19 -15.92 -7.76
N LEU A 529 1.43 -16.37 -7.75
CA LEU A 529 2.53 -15.74 -7.03
C LEU A 529 3.45 -15.06 -8.03
N PHE A 530 3.43 -13.73 -8.03
CA PHE A 530 4.37 -12.92 -8.79
C PHE A 530 5.63 -12.64 -7.98
N THR A 531 6.79 -12.62 -8.63
CA THR A 531 8.05 -12.12 -8.05
C THR A 531 8.53 -10.89 -8.82
N TYR A 532 8.97 -9.84 -8.12
CA TYR A 532 9.54 -8.63 -8.69
C TYR A 532 10.85 -8.25 -7.99
N THR A 533 11.83 -7.79 -8.76
CA THR A 533 13.13 -7.32 -8.23
C THR A 533 13.17 -5.79 -8.16
N LEU A 534 13.32 -5.20 -6.96
CA LEU A 534 13.39 -3.75 -6.76
C LEU A 534 14.81 -3.31 -6.35
N GLN A 535 15.58 -2.77 -7.29
CA GLN A 535 16.93 -2.29 -7.00
C GLN A 535 16.91 -0.87 -6.43
N VAL A 536 17.11 -0.75 -5.11
CA VAL A 536 17.33 0.53 -4.41
C VAL A 536 18.83 0.75 -4.16
N PRO A 537 19.48 1.72 -4.81
CA PRO A 537 20.93 1.96 -4.71
C PRO A 537 21.33 2.90 -3.56
N LYS A 538 20.40 3.75 -3.09
CA LYS A 538 20.60 4.70 -1.98
C LYS A 538 19.38 4.66 -1.07
N LEU A 539 19.59 4.83 0.24
CA LEU A 539 18.48 4.91 1.20
C LEU A 539 17.56 6.09 0.87
N GLN A 540 16.29 5.79 0.58
CA GLN A 540 15.28 6.72 0.07
C GLN A 540 13.90 6.15 0.43
N GLU A 541 12.91 7.01 0.69
CA GLU A 541 11.52 6.56 0.87
C GLU A 541 10.97 6.03 -0.46
N VAL A 542 10.53 4.78 -0.45
CA VAL A 542 9.85 4.12 -1.57
C VAL A 542 8.43 3.74 -1.13
N ALA A 543 7.49 3.81 -2.07
CA ALA A 543 6.16 3.24 -1.97
C ALA A 543 5.95 2.26 -3.12
N VAL A 544 5.23 1.15 -2.89
CA VAL A 544 5.02 0.10 -3.89
C VAL A 544 3.54 -0.24 -3.95
N TYR A 545 2.95 -0.29 -5.14
CA TYR A 545 1.55 -0.69 -5.32
C TYR A 545 1.31 -1.42 -6.64
N ALA A 546 0.26 -2.25 -6.68
CA ALA A 546 -0.22 -2.92 -7.89
C ALA A 546 -1.37 -2.10 -8.52
N PRO A 547 -1.20 -1.47 -9.70
CA PRO A 547 -2.17 -0.48 -10.20
C PRO A 547 -3.56 -1.04 -10.50
N LEU A 548 -3.67 -2.33 -10.82
CA LEU A 548 -4.95 -3.00 -11.12
C LEU A 548 -5.80 -3.29 -9.87
N PHE A 549 -5.19 -3.28 -8.67
CA PHE A 549 -5.84 -3.74 -7.44
C PHE A 549 -5.88 -2.67 -6.35
N ASN A 550 -4.90 -1.76 -6.30
CA ASN A 550 -4.65 -0.85 -5.17
C ASN A 550 -5.83 0.05 -4.77
N SER A 551 -6.77 0.34 -5.67
CA SER A 551 -7.97 1.14 -5.38
C SER A 551 -9.18 0.30 -4.94
N LEU A 552 -9.16 -1.02 -5.11
CA LEU A 552 -10.31 -1.91 -4.88
C LEU A 552 -10.04 -2.82 -3.68
N LEU A 553 -11.08 -3.21 -2.94
CA LEU A 553 -10.98 -4.14 -1.82
C LEU A 553 -12.14 -5.13 -1.77
N TYR A 554 -13.38 -4.63 -1.73
CA TYR A 554 -14.61 -5.45 -1.61
C TYR A 554 -15.28 -5.74 -2.96
N GLU A 555 -15.16 -4.77 -3.86
CA GLU A 555 -15.70 -4.74 -5.22
C GLU A 555 -14.79 -5.42 -6.25
N SER A 556 -13.61 -5.87 -5.82
CA SER A 556 -12.66 -6.64 -6.62
C SER A 556 -13.21 -8.02 -7.02
N GLU A 557 -12.91 -8.45 -8.25
CA GLU A 557 -13.11 -9.83 -8.73
C GLU A 557 -12.13 -10.81 -8.03
N PHE A 558 -10.97 -10.31 -7.60
CA PHE A 558 -9.91 -11.10 -6.97
C PHE A 558 -9.89 -10.89 -5.46
N GLU A 559 -9.84 -11.97 -4.69
CA GLU A 559 -9.94 -11.95 -3.21
C GLU A 559 -8.62 -11.58 -2.49
N SER A 560 -7.57 -11.19 -3.22
CA SER A 560 -6.23 -10.96 -2.65
C SER A 560 -5.41 -10.02 -3.53
N GLN A 561 -4.71 -9.07 -2.90
CA GLN A 561 -3.65 -8.28 -3.52
C GLN A 561 -2.42 -8.14 -2.60
N LEU A 562 -2.32 -9.01 -1.58
CA LEU A 562 -1.32 -8.93 -0.54
C LEU A 562 0.08 -9.05 -1.15
N TRP A 563 0.88 -8.00 -0.99
CA TRP A 563 2.28 -8.01 -1.34
C TRP A 563 3.18 -7.97 -0.10
N MET A 564 4.28 -8.71 -0.15
CA MET A 564 5.29 -8.81 0.92
C MET A 564 6.67 -8.53 0.33
N MET A 565 7.50 -7.79 1.07
CA MET A 565 8.78 -7.33 0.56
C MET A 565 9.98 -7.87 1.37
N PHE A 566 10.75 -8.68 0.66
CA PHE A 566 11.97 -9.43 0.95
C PHE A 566 13.23 -8.57 1.15
N ASP A 567 13.95 -8.67 2.26
CA ASP A 567 15.40 -8.38 2.30
C ASP A 567 16.17 -9.44 1.46
N SER A 568 17.42 -9.15 1.08
CA SER A 568 18.35 -10.14 0.51
C SER A 568 18.44 -11.41 1.38
N ASN A 569 18.34 -11.26 2.70
CA ASN A 569 18.36 -12.36 3.67
C ASN A 569 17.03 -13.13 3.79
N LYS A 570 16.07 -12.90 2.89
CA LYS A 570 14.67 -13.41 2.93
C LYS A 570 13.82 -12.85 4.10
N ALA A 571 14.36 -12.02 4.98
CA ALA A 571 13.63 -11.39 6.08
C ALA A 571 12.61 -10.36 5.58
N MET A 572 11.35 -10.46 6.00
CA MET A 572 10.29 -9.52 5.61
C MET A 572 10.55 -8.12 6.17
N ALA A 573 10.74 -7.15 5.29
CA ALA A 573 10.88 -5.74 5.65
C ALA A 573 9.52 -5.03 5.82
N CYS A 574 8.55 -5.34 4.94
CA CYS A 574 7.18 -4.84 5.04
C CYS A 574 6.20 -5.70 4.22
N CYS A 575 4.92 -5.35 4.33
CA CYS A 575 3.82 -5.83 3.50
C CYS A 575 2.79 -4.72 3.25
N GLY A 576 1.93 -4.91 2.25
CA GLY A 576 0.84 -4.01 1.91
C GLY A 576 -0.28 -4.74 1.15
N ASP A 577 -1.46 -4.13 1.11
CA ASP A 577 -2.66 -4.64 0.42
C ASP A 577 -3.29 -3.44 -0.35
N ALA A 578 -4.58 -3.18 -0.24
CA ALA A 578 -5.21 -1.97 -0.80
C ALA A 578 -4.58 -0.65 -0.26
N HIS A 579 -4.64 0.42 -1.07
CA HIS A 579 -4.18 1.78 -0.76
C HIS A 579 -2.75 1.91 -0.19
N SER A 580 -1.84 1.02 -0.58
CA SER A 580 -0.53 0.79 0.06
C SER A 580 0.58 1.76 -0.35
N HIS A 581 0.32 3.07 -0.27
CA HIS A 581 1.18 4.13 -0.79
C HIS A 581 2.49 4.45 -0.01
N LYS A 582 3.04 3.53 0.80
CA LYS A 582 4.32 3.72 1.55
C LYS A 582 5.06 2.39 1.84
N VAL A 583 6.38 2.49 2.11
CA VAL A 583 7.30 1.51 2.75
C VAL A 583 8.21 0.65 1.82
N PHE A 584 9.44 0.39 2.31
CA PHE A 584 10.66 -0.22 1.73
C PHE A 584 11.04 -1.55 2.43
N ASN A 585 11.88 -2.50 1.95
CA ASN A 585 12.65 -2.80 0.72
C ASN A 585 12.99 -4.34 0.76
N LYS A 586 13.30 -5.14 -0.27
CA LYS A 586 13.92 -4.88 -1.60
C LYS A 586 13.54 -5.90 -2.72
N TRP A 587 12.94 -7.06 -2.43
CA TRP A 587 12.38 -8.03 -3.41
C TRP A 587 10.88 -8.24 -3.13
N ILE A 588 9.97 -8.05 -4.08
CA ILE A 588 8.52 -8.11 -3.79
C ILE A 588 7.93 -9.43 -4.26
N ARG A 589 7.08 -10.05 -3.43
CA ARG A 589 6.13 -11.09 -3.85
C ARG A 589 4.71 -10.55 -3.73
N LEU A 590 3.92 -10.66 -4.78
CA LEU A 590 2.48 -10.34 -4.79
C LEU A 590 1.69 -11.64 -4.89
N GLN A 591 0.73 -11.84 -3.99
CA GLN A 591 -0.18 -12.98 -3.99
C GLN A 591 -1.58 -12.53 -4.42
N VAL A 592 -2.02 -12.95 -5.60
CA VAL A 592 -3.42 -12.84 -6.03
C VAL A 592 -4.06 -14.23 -5.98
N ARG A 593 -5.35 -14.30 -5.65
CA ARG A 593 -6.09 -15.54 -5.37
C ARG A 593 -7.44 -15.54 -6.09
N HIS A 594 -7.87 -16.71 -6.55
CA HIS A 594 -9.21 -16.95 -7.09
C HIS A 594 -9.50 -18.46 -7.23
N GLU A 595 -10.77 -18.87 -7.33
CA GLU A 595 -11.14 -20.28 -7.60
C GLU A 595 -10.97 -20.66 -9.09
N LYS A 596 -11.25 -19.73 -10.02
CA LYS A 596 -11.18 -19.96 -11.47
C LYS A 596 -9.76 -19.63 -11.93
N ARG A 597 -8.99 -20.68 -12.26
CA ARG A 597 -7.61 -20.59 -12.75
C ARG A 597 -7.48 -19.67 -13.97
N ASP A 598 -8.41 -19.73 -14.90
CA ASP A 598 -8.39 -19.00 -16.19
C ASP A 598 -8.43 -17.47 -16.01
N LEU A 599 -8.92 -16.98 -14.86
CA LEU A 599 -8.88 -15.55 -14.52
C LEU A 599 -7.53 -15.13 -13.92
N LEU A 600 -6.80 -16.06 -13.29
CA LEU A 600 -5.43 -15.82 -12.82
C LEU A 600 -4.42 -15.85 -13.98
N GLU A 601 -4.63 -16.69 -15.00
CA GLU A 601 -3.74 -16.75 -16.18
C GLU A 601 -3.74 -15.43 -16.97
N LYS A 602 -4.89 -14.75 -17.03
CA LYS A 602 -5.04 -13.39 -17.59
C LYS A 602 -4.26 -12.30 -16.84
N LEU A 603 -3.81 -12.57 -15.61
CA LEU A 603 -3.03 -11.62 -14.80
C LEU A 603 -1.51 -11.80 -14.93
N SER A 604 -1.03 -12.77 -15.71
CA SER A 604 0.40 -13.14 -15.81
C SER A 604 1.38 -11.97 -16.04
N GLU A 605 0.97 -10.93 -16.79
CA GLU A 605 1.79 -9.74 -17.07
C GLU A 605 1.57 -8.56 -16.08
N THR A 606 0.93 -8.78 -14.94
CA THR A 606 0.61 -7.71 -13.97
C THR A 606 1.88 -7.01 -13.47
N ASN A 607 1.94 -5.70 -13.66
CA ASN A 607 3.07 -4.86 -13.24
C ASN A 607 2.80 -4.22 -11.86
N MET A 608 3.87 -3.91 -11.12
CA MET A 608 3.81 -3.03 -9.94
C MET A 608 4.51 -1.70 -10.23
N ILE A 609 4.17 -0.66 -9.47
CA ILE A 609 4.83 0.65 -9.55
C ILE A 609 5.56 0.92 -8.25
N ALA A 610 6.85 1.27 -8.34
CA ALA A 610 7.64 1.77 -7.22
C ALA A 610 7.82 3.30 -7.36
N LEU A 611 7.27 4.07 -6.41
CA LEU A 611 7.42 5.52 -6.32
C LEU A 611 8.54 5.87 -5.33
N PHE A 612 9.63 6.46 -5.82
CA PHE A 612 10.75 6.93 -5.03
C PHE A 612 10.58 8.41 -4.71
N LYS A 613 10.55 8.80 -3.43
CA LYS A 613 10.43 10.20 -2.99
C LYS A 613 11.73 10.95 -3.25
N LEU A 614 11.69 12.00 -4.08
CA LEU A 614 12.88 12.78 -4.43
C LEU A 614 13.38 13.57 -3.21
N ALA A 615 14.70 13.58 -2.98
CA ALA A 615 15.29 14.31 -1.86
C ALA A 615 15.19 15.84 -2.05
N ASN A 616 15.31 16.30 -3.29
CA ASN A 616 15.05 17.67 -3.71
C ASN A 616 13.87 17.65 -4.69
N THR A 617 12.84 18.48 -4.47
CA THR A 617 11.72 18.61 -5.40
C THR A 617 12.15 19.33 -6.69
N ILE A 618 11.67 18.87 -7.84
CA ILE A 618 11.99 19.51 -9.13
C ILE A 618 10.84 20.45 -9.49
N SER A 619 11.06 21.74 -9.29
CA SER A 619 10.13 22.79 -9.74
C SER A 619 10.29 23.04 -11.24
N MET A 620 9.18 23.11 -11.97
CA MET A 620 9.17 23.54 -13.37
C MET A 620 8.85 25.04 -13.49
N GLU A 621 9.22 25.63 -14.63
CA GLU A 621 9.20 27.08 -14.85
C GLU A 621 8.22 27.44 -15.97
N PHE A 622 7.39 28.46 -15.76
CA PHE A 622 6.37 28.91 -16.71
C PHE A 622 6.84 30.14 -17.50
N TYR A 623 6.33 30.28 -18.72
CA TYR A 623 6.69 31.35 -19.65
C TYR A 623 5.45 31.86 -20.40
N ASP A 624 5.35 33.18 -20.60
CA ASP A 624 4.22 33.82 -21.30
C ASP A 624 4.30 33.71 -22.83
N HIS A 625 5.52 33.59 -23.37
CA HIS A 625 5.76 33.56 -24.82
C HIS A 625 6.65 32.37 -25.18
N TYR A 626 6.28 31.66 -26.25
CA TYR A 626 7.01 30.49 -26.77
C TYR A 626 8.50 30.77 -27.01
N ASN A 627 8.82 31.92 -27.64
CA ASN A 627 10.21 32.32 -27.91
C ASN A 627 11.00 32.66 -26.63
N SER A 628 10.32 33.14 -25.57
CA SER A 628 10.93 33.37 -24.26
C SER A 628 11.12 32.06 -23.48
N CYS A 629 10.26 31.06 -23.70
CA CYS A 629 10.39 29.70 -23.19
C CYS A 629 11.61 29.00 -23.82
N LEU A 630 11.72 29.04 -25.15
CA LEU A 630 12.84 28.47 -25.91
C LEU A 630 14.21 29.06 -25.52
N THR A 631 14.25 30.34 -25.14
CA THR A 631 15.49 31.04 -24.76
C THR A 631 15.71 31.14 -23.24
N GLY A 632 14.77 30.68 -22.42
CA GLY A 632 14.85 30.69 -20.95
C GLY A 632 14.85 32.06 -20.26
N LYS A 633 14.80 33.18 -21.01
CA LYS A 633 15.14 34.52 -20.50
C LYS A 633 14.12 35.15 -19.55
N ARG A 634 12.84 35.21 -19.93
CA ARG A 634 11.79 35.92 -19.18
C ARG A 634 10.73 34.93 -18.67
N LYS A 635 10.85 34.56 -17.40
CA LYS A 635 9.91 33.69 -16.68
C LYS A 635 8.59 34.42 -16.40
N PHE A 636 7.50 33.68 -16.29
CA PHE A 636 6.21 34.16 -15.80
C PHE A 636 6.25 34.33 -14.26
N THR A 637 5.48 35.29 -13.74
CA THR A 637 5.41 35.59 -12.30
C THR A 637 3.99 35.44 -11.73
N THR A 638 3.06 36.30 -12.17
CA THR A 638 1.64 36.34 -11.79
C THR A 638 0.83 37.01 -12.92
N CYS A 639 -0.45 36.71 -13.05
CA CYS A 639 -1.36 37.42 -13.95
C CYS A 639 -2.82 37.24 -13.51
N VAL A 640 -3.66 38.27 -13.69
CA VAL A 640 -5.11 38.14 -13.51
C VAL A 640 -5.71 37.49 -14.76
N VAL A 641 -6.41 36.37 -14.60
CA VAL A 641 -7.09 35.63 -15.67
C VAL A 641 -8.60 35.82 -15.57
N LYS A 642 -9.28 35.83 -16.72
CA LYS A 642 -10.74 35.98 -16.84
C LYS A 642 -11.32 34.77 -17.60
N SER A 643 -12.66 34.69 -17.67
CA SER A 643 -13.36 33.64 -18.43
C SER A 643 -13.05 33.66 -19.93
N THR A 644 -12.79 34.85 -20.50
CA THR A 644 -12.30 35.04 -21.87
C THR A 644 -11.42 36.30 -21.98
N PRO A 645 -10.38 36.32 -22.84
CA PRO A 645 -9.78 35.18 -23.54
C PRO A 645 -8.92 34.31 -22.60
N ALA A 646 -8.61 33.08 -23.02
CA ALA A 646 -7.76 32.17 -22.26
C ALA A 646 -6.31 32.66 -22.18
N LYS A 647 -5.67 32.49 -21.01
CA LYS A 647 -4.27 32.83 -20.77
C LYS A 647 -3.38 31.62 -21.07
N VAL A 648 -2.71 31.65 -22.21
CA VAL A 648 -1.75 30.62 -22.61
C VAL A 648 -0.43 30.81 -21.85
N LEU A 649 0.11 29.72 -21.29
CA LEU A 649 1.45 29.63 -20.73
C LEU A 649 2.20 28.40 -21.29
N TYR A 650 3.52 28.48 -21.27
CA TYR A 650 4.43 27.48 -21.83
C TYR A 650 5.38 26.93 -20.76
N VAL A 651 5.64 25.62 -20.79
CA VAL A 651 6.54 24.90 -19.87
C VAL A 651 7.58 24.11 -20.69
N PRO A 652 8.90 24.35 -20.51
CA PRO A 652 9.93 23.66 -21.27
C PRO A 652 10.24 22.27 -20.69
N PRO A 653 10.77 21.33 -21.49
CA PRO A 653 11.35 20.09 -21.00
C PRO A 653 12.45 20.32 -19.96
N LEU A 654 12.60 19.39 -19.01
CA LEU A 654 13.65 19.44 -18.01
C LEU A 654 15.05 19.21 -18.65
N PRO A 655 16.02 20.12 -18.45
CA PRO A 655 17.40 19.90 -18.91
C PRO A 655 18.02 18.66 -18.27
N GLN A 656 18.82 17.92 -19.05
CA GLN A 656 19.47 16.68 -18.61
C GLN A 656 20.32 16.88 -17.33
N GLU A 657 20.94 18.04 -17.15
CA GLU A 657 21.69 18.38 -15.94
C GLU A 657 20.81 18.45 -14.67
N LYS A 658 19.57 18.96 -14.77
CA LYS A 658 18.62 18.93 -13.65
C LYS A 658 18.22 17.47 -13.33
N LEU A 659 18.05 16.63 -14.35
CA LEU A 659 17.69 15.21 -14.20
C LEU A 659 18.82 14.37 -13.59
N THR A 660 20.09 14.59 -13.98
CA THR A 660 21.22 13.87 -13.38
C THR A 660 21.46 14.30 -11.93
N LYS A 661 21.41 15.61 -11.63
CA LYS A 661 21.53 16.13 -10.24
C LYS A 661 20.38 15.67 -9.33
N ALA A 662 19.21 15.31 -9.87
CA ALA A 662 18.11 14.77 -9.10
C ALA A 662 18.33 13.33 -8.59
N ASN A 663 19.39 12.63 -9.03
CA ASN A 663 19.73 11.25 -8.63
C ASN A 663 18.54 10.28 -8.84
N LEU A 664 17.94 10.30 -10.02
CA LEU A 664 16.77 9.48 -10.35
C LEU A 664 17.07 7.97 -10.29
N PRO A 665 16.08 7.13 -9.93
CA PRO A 665 16.22 5.67 -9.99
C PRO A 665 16.55 5.14 -11.39
N ALA A 666 17.26 4.01 -11.45
CA ALA A 666 17.50 3.31 -12.71
C ALA A 666 16.17 2.87 -13.36
N ASN A 667 16.06 3.07 -14.68
CA ASN A 667 14.84 2.82 -15.46
C ASN A 667 13.58 3.60 -15.00
N CYS A 668 13.76 4.77 -14.36
CA CYS A 668 12.66 5.68 -14.06
C CYS A 668 11.86 6.02 -15.34
N SER A 669 10.54 5.82 -15.27
CA SER A 669 9.63 5.88 -16.40
C SER A 669 8.93 7.24 -16.49
N TRP A 670 8.58 7.83 -15.35
CA TRP A 670 8.02 9.18 -15.25
C TRP A 670 8.24 9.77 -13.85
N LEU A 671 8.00 11.07 -13.70
CA LEU A 671 8.03 11.80 -12.44
C LEU A 671 6.60 12.26 -12.09
N ASN A 672 6.19 12.05 -10.85
CA ASN A 672 4.89 12.49 -10.32
C ASN A 672 5.08 13.72 -9.42
N GLY A 673 4.12 14.63 -9.47
CA GLY A 673 4.12 15.87 -8.72
C GLY A 673 2.73 16.46 -8.61
N THR A 674 2.65 17.66 -8.06
CA THR A 674 1.41 18.44 -7.97
C THR A 674 1.57 19.75 -8.72
N ILE A 675 0.54 20.16 -9.46
CA ILE A 675 0.37 21.51 -9.99
C ILE A 675 -0.72 22.24 -9.21
N ALA A 676 -0.37 23.38 -8.60
CA ALA A 676 -1.34 24.32 -8.01
C ALA A 676 -1.41 25.57 -8.89
N LEU A 677 -2.59 26.20 -9.00
CA LEU A 677 -2.84 27.30 -9.96
C LEU A 677 -3.07 28.65 -9.28
N SER A 678 -3.80 28.68 -8.17
CA SER A 678 -4.05 29.90 -7.41
C SER A 678 -2.76 30.51 -6.80
N LYS A 679 -2.81 31.83 -6.57
CA LYS A 679 -1.82 32.60 -5.81
C LYS A 679 -1.95 32.43 -4.28
N ASP A 680 -3.14 32.13 -3.78
CA ASP A 680 -3.42 32.03 -2.34
C ASP A 680 -2.91 30.70 -1.75
N ASP A 681 -2.07 30.77 -0.73
CA ASP A 681 -1.52 29.61 -0.02
C ASP A 681 -2.56 28.83 0.80
N ALA A 682 -3.76 29.38 1.07
CA ALA A 682 -4.90 28.59 1.56
C ALA A 682 -5.47 27.71 0.43
N VAL A 683 -5.76 28.30 -0.73
CA VAL A 683 -6.30 27.59 -1.91
C VAL A 683 -5.30 26.57 -2.48
N ARG A 684 -4.01 26.88 -2.56
CA ARG A 684 -2.94 25.97 -3.06
C ARG A 684 -2.81 24.64 -2.32
N ARG A 685 -3.30 24.55 -1.09
CA ARG A 685 -3.34 23.31 -0.29
C ARG A 685 -4.55 22.44 -0.60
N VAL A 686 -5.40 22.87 -1.53
CA VAL A 686 -6.72 22.29 -1.84
C VAL A 686 -6.86 22.13 -3.37
N ASP A 687 -6.77 23.22 -4.13
CA ASP A 687 -6.72 23.25 -5.61
C ASP A 687 -5.31 22.85 -6.07
N SER A 688 -5.02 21.55 -6.03
CA SER A 688 -3.78 20.97 -6.53
C SER A 688 -4.03 19.67 -7.29
N TYR A 689 -3.68 19.64 -8.57
CA TYR A 689 -3.89 18.50 -9.46
C TYR A 689 -2.63 17.64 -9.55
N ASP A 690 -2.79 16.32 -9.74
CA ASP A 690 -1.67 15.43 -10.01
C ASP A 690 -1.07 15.71 -11.40
N PHE A 691 0.23 15.99 -11.42
CA PHE A 691 0.99 16.30 -12.63
C PHE A 691 2.00 15.18 -12.93
N THR A 692 1.94 14.62 -14.14
CA THR A 692 2.77 13.49 -14.58
C THR A 692 3.72 13.92 -15.69
N TYR A 693 5.03 13.77 -15.48
CA TYR A 693 6.08 14.08 -16.45
C TYR A 693 6.77 12.79 -16.96
N PHE A 694 6.41 12.33 -18.15
CA PHE A 694 6.98 11.14 -18.77
C PHE A 694 8.39 11.39 -19.29
N LEU A 695 9.33 10.52 -18.90
CA LEU A 695 10.73 10.57 -19.32
C LEU A 695 10.91 9.91 -20.70
N ILE A 696 12.03 10.21 -21.35
CA ILE A 696 12.46 9.47 -22.55
C ILE A 696 13.11 8.17 -22.09
N THR A 697 12.73 7.04 -22.68
CA THR A 697 13.36 5.75 -22.39
C THR A 697 14.84 5.78 -22.76
N ALA A 698 15.71 5.67 -21.77
CA ALA A 698 17.15 5.50 -22.02
C ALA A 698 17.37 4.15 -22.72
N GLU A 699 18.06 4.17 -23.86
CA GLU A 699 18.47 2.94 -24.53
C GLU A 699 19.40 2.13 -23.63
N LYS A 700 19.10 0.84 -23.46
CA LYS A 700 20.08 -0.09 -22.91
C LYS A 700 21.21 -0.23 -23.92
N LYS A 701 22.35 0.42 -23.66
CA LYS A 701 23.61 0.01 -24.28
C LYS A 701 23.86 -1.46 -23.93
N ASN A 702 23.62 -2.35 -24.90
CA ASN A 702 24.03 -3.75 -24.79
C ASN A 702 25.55 -3.78 -24.57
N GLY A 703 25.97 -4.40 -23.46
CA GLY A 703 27.34 -4.34 -22.95
C GLY A 703 28.32 -5.22 -23.71
N ASN A 704 28.57 -4.94 -24.98
CA ASN A 704 29.84 -5.35 -25.61
C ASN A 704 30.94 -4.38 -25.17
N GLY A 705 32.08 -4.91 -24.73
CA GLY A 705 33.18 -4.12 -24.20
C GLY A 705 33.79 -3.19 -25.24
N GLY A 706 33.90 -1.90 -24.90
CA GLY A 706 34.44 -0.88 -25.79
C GLY A 706 34.57 0.46 -25.07
N SER A 707 35.70 0.67 -24.39
CA SER A 707 36.01 1.97 -23.78
C SER A 707 36.46 2.95 -24.85
N ALA A 708 35.70 4.04 -25.03
CA ALA A 708 36.03 5.15 -25.91
C ALA A 708 35.78 6.47 -25.16
N GLY A 709 36.75 7.38 -25.23
CA GLY A 709 36.80 8.58 -24.40
C GLY A 709 35.81 9.68 -24.81
N ASN A 710 35.49 10.54 -23.84
CA ASN A 710 34.74 11.77 -24.07
C ASN A 710 35.70 12.90 -24.49
N SER A 711 35.45 13.54 -25.64
CA SER A 711 36.14 14.75 -26.09
C SER A 711 35.12 15.79 -26.56
N GLY A 712 35.28 17.04 -26.13
CA GLY A 712 34.29 18.10 -26.32
C GLY A 712 34.66 19.12 -27.41
N THR A 713 33.60 19.73 -27.95
CA THR A 713 33.57 21.05 -28.62
C THR A 713 34.47 21.28 -29.85
N GLY A 714 33.81 21.40 -31.01
CA GLY A 714 34.30 22.10 -32.20
C GLY A 714 33.09 22.59 -33.01
N SER A 715 33.07 23.86 -33.43
CA SER A 715 31.91 24.50 -34.06
C SER A 715 31.99 24.50 -35.59
N GLY A 716 30.84 24.32 -36.26
CA GLY A 716 30.69 24.41 -37.71
C GLY A 716 29.22 24.61 -38.08
N ALA A 717 28.93 25.40 -39.11
CA ALA A 717 27.59 25.90 -39.40
C ALA A 717 26.88 25.20 -40.58
N ALA A 718 25.54 25.23 -40.49
CA ALA A 718 24.51 25.02 -41.50
C ALA A 718 24.90 24.67 -42.95
N ASN A 719 24.15 23.71 -43.53
CA ASN A 719 23.37 24.05 -44.72
C ASN A 719 22.03 23.28 -44.81
N SER A 720 21.14 23.80 -45.65
CA SER A 720 19.81 23.25 -45.99
C SER A 720 19.90 22.34 -47.24
N SER A 721 18.90 21.61 -47.73
CA SER A 721 17.45 21.86 -47.79
C SER A 721 16.66 20.64 -48.34
N LYS A 722 15.34 20.85 -48.54
CA LYS A 722 14.41 20.14 -49.45
C LYS A 722 13.78 18.82 -48.97
N SER A 723 12.53 19.00 -48.57
CA SER A 723 11.44 18.03 -48.46
C SER A 723 11.02 17.39 -49.80
N LYS A 724 10.24 16.29 -49.71
CA LYS A 724 8.92 16.22 -50.36
C LYS A 724 8.01 15.21 -49.67
N THR A 725 6.71 15.51 -49.64
CA THR A 725 5.62 14.65 -49.15
C THR A 725 4.82 14.08 -50.31
N ASN A 726 4.11 12.96 -50.06
CA ASN A 726 2.71 12.65 -50.41
C ASN A 726 2.51 11.13 -50.21
N LEU A 727 1.60 10.63 -49.38
CA LEU A 727 0.11 10.67 -49.41
C LEU A 727 -0.52 9.65 -50.38
N THR A 728 -0.92 8.51 -49.79
CA THR A 728 -2.20 7.77 -49.96
C THR A 728 -2.74 7.37 -51.35
N ALA A 729 -2.96 6.07 -51.53
CA ALA A 729 -4.24 5.51 -52.02
C ALA A 729 -4.38 4.02 -51.63
N ASN A 730 -5.62 3.52 -51.55
CA ASN A 730 -5.94 2.11 -51.26
C ASN A 730 -5.99 1.26 -52.55
N ASN A 731 -5.70 -0.04 -52.43
CA ASN A 731 -6.67 -1.13 -52.63
C ASN A 731 -6.02 -2.50 -52.29
N GLY A 732 -6.81 -3.56 -52.10
CA GLY A 732 -6.33 -4.88 -51.68
C GLY A 732 -7.27 -6.02 -52.08
N VAL A 733 -7.45 -7.00 -51.18
CA VAL A 733 -8.31 -8.22 -51.26
C VAL A 733 -7.64 -9.48 -51.85
N SER A 734 -7.72 -10.57 -51.07
CA SER A 734 -7.51 -12.02 -51.33
C SER A 734 -6.20 -12.50 -51.99
N ALA A 735 -5.43 -13.49 -51.52
CA ALA A 735 -5.60 -14.66 -50.61
C ALA A 735 -5.86 -16.02 -51.31
N ALA A 736 -4.97 -16.98 -51.01
CA ALA A 736 -5.11 -18.45 -51.15
C ALA A 736 -5.13 -18.99 -52.62
N ILE A 737 -4.99 -20.29 -52.93
CA ILE A 737 -4.84 -21.52 -52.10
C ILE A 737 -4.17 -22.67 -52.92
N ASN A 738 -3.79 -23.78 -52.26
CA ASN A 738 -3.46 -25.12 -52.84
C ASN A 738 -2.17 -25.25 -53.72
N THR A 739 -1.58 -26.45 -53.96
CA THR A 739 -1.95 -27.86 -53.64
C THR A 739 -0.70 -28.77 -53.54
N LEU A 740 -0.86 -29.93 -52.85
CA LEU A 740 -0.26 -31.29 -53.01
C LEU A 740 1.00 -31.55 -53.89
N SER A 741 1.83 -32.59 -53.68
CA SER A 741 1.78 -33.77 -52.78
C SER A 741 3.16 -34.42 -52.57
N ALA A 742 3.28 -35.31 -51.58
CA ALA A 742 4.53 -35.98 -51.17
C ALA A 742 4.96 -37.19 -52.04
N LEU A 743 6.22 -37.61 -51.85
CA LEU A 743 6.61 -39.03 -51.89
C LEU A 743 7.84 -39.28 -50.99
N ASN A 744 7.88 -40.45 -50.33
CA ASN A 744 8.86 -40.82 -49.30
C ASN A 744 9.95 -41.75 -49.82
N THR A 745 11.14 -41.72 -49.19
CA THR A 745 11.88 -42.87 -48.61
C THR A 745 12.99 -42.30 -47.70
N ALA A 746 13.05 -42.60 -46.40
CA ALA A 746 13.63 -43.81 -45.78
C ALA A 746 15.19 -43.82 -45.78
N THR A 747 15.91 -44.13 -44.69
CA THR A 747 15.49 -44.63 -43.36
C THR A 747 16.59 -44.45 -42.29
N GLY A 748 16.19 -44.06 -41.07
CA GLY A 748 16.81 -44.44 -39.78
C GLY A 748 18.19 -43.86 -39.41
N ASP A 749 18.67 -44.06 -38.18
CA ASP A 749 17.94 -44.17 -36.90
C ASP A 749 18.91 -44.02 -35.70
N THR A 750 18.36 -43.86 -34.48
CA THR A 750 18.98 -44.14 -33.16
C THR A 750 20.41 -43.65 -32.83
N ALA A 751 20.46 -42.62 -31.98
CA ALA A 751 21.02 -42.66 -30.62
C ALA A 751 22.54 -42.87 -30.31
N ALA A 752 23.08 -41.87 -29.58
CA ALA A 752 23.84 -41.98 -28.33
C ALA A 752 25.37 -42.26 -28.30
N ALA A 753 25.95 -41.79 -27.18
CA ALA A 753 27.21 -42.16 -26.53
C ALA A 753 28.57 -41.67 -27.10
N SER A 754 29.22 -40.82 -26.29
CA SER A 754 30.66 -40.80 -25.91
C SER A 754 31.77 -41.10 -26.93
N GLY A 755 32.73 -40.17 -27.04
CA GLY A 755 34.08 -40.45 -27.55
C GLY A 755 34.97 -39.20 -27.56
N ASP A 756 36.11 -39.25 -26.86
CA ASP A 756 37.13 -38.20 -26.90
C ASP A 756 37.84 -38.15 -28.26
N GLY A 757 38.24 -36.96 -28.71
CA GLY A 757 38.96 -36.77 -29.97
C GLY A 757 39.76 -35.46 -29.98
N ALA A 758 41.09 -35.57 -29.95
CA ALA A 758 41.98 -34.41 -29.89
C ALA A 758 42.06 -33.65 -31.23
N ALA A 759 42.49 -32.38 -31.15
CA ALA A 759 42.59 -31.51 -32.31
C ALA A 759 43.62 -32.00 -33.35
N THR A 760 43.29 -31.86 -34.62
CA THR A 760 44.27 -31.90 -35.73
C THR A 760 44.13 -30.63 -36.58
N VAL A 761 45.26 -29.95 -36.82
CA VAL A 761 45.34 -28.78 -37.69
C VAL A 761 45.82 -29.23 -39.07
N GLY A 762 44.93 -29.20 -40.06
CA GLY A 762 45.26 -29.34 -41.48
C GLY A 762 45.32 -27.98 -42.17
N VAL A 763 46.32 -27.75 -43.00
CA VAL A 763 46.60 -26.45 -43.65
C VAL A 763 46.47 -26.58 -45.17
N SER A 764 46.29 -25.43 -45.85
CA SER A 764 46.27 -25.22 -47.32
C SER A 764 44.90 -25.49 -48.02
N THR A 765 44.50 -24.79 -49.09
CA THR A 765 45.18 -23.75 -49.90
C THR A 765 44.18 -22.82 -50.63
N THR A 766 44.52 -21.52 -50.78
CA THR A 766 44.17 -20.57 -51.90
C THR A 766 42.73 -20.43 -52.46
N ALA A 767 42.26 -19.27 -52.95
CA ALA A 767 42.77 -17.89 -53.00
C ALA A 767 41.65 -16.88 -53.40
N ASN A 768 41.96 -15.58 -53.28
CA ASN A 768 41.24 -14.40 -53.82
C ASN A 768 39.83 -14.09 -53.26
N GLY A 769 39.42 -12.84 -53.08
CA GLY A 769 40.21 -11.59 -53.17
C GLY A 769 39.32 -10.35 -53.06
N GLY A 770 39.50 -9.52 -52.02
CA GLY A 770 38.75 -8.29 -51.79
C GLY A 770 39.31 -7.50 -50.60
N SER A 771 39.43 -6.18 -50.71
CA SER A 771 40.27 -5.37 -49.82
C SER A 771 39.63 -5.06 -48.46
N SER A 772 40.07 -5.76 -47.41
CA SER A 772 40.00 -5.22 -46.04
C SER A 772 41.17 -4.28 -45.78
N SER A 773 40.95 -3.22 -45.00
CA SER A 773 42.03 -2.44 -44.38
C SER A 773 43.04 -3.34 -43.66
N PRO A 774 44.33 -2.94 -43.54
CA PRO A 774 45.35 -3.82 -43.00
C PRO A 774 45.01 -4.23 -41.57
N LYS A 775 44.75 -5.54 -41.38
CA LYS A 775 44.74 -6.14 -40.05
C LYS A 775 46.09 -5.82 -39.42
N LYS A 776 46.10 -5.07 -38.32
CA LYS A 776 47.27 -4.97 -37.45
C LYS A 776 47.77 -6.41 -37.22
N LYS A 777 49.00 -6.71 -37.64
CA LYS A 777 49.70 -7.85 -37.04
C LYS A 777 49.85 -7.49 -35.57
N ILE A 778 49.23 -8.28 -34.70
CA ILE A 778 49.42 -8.18 -33.25
C ILE A 778 50.94 -8.26 -33.03
N SER A 779 51.55 -7.25 -32.41
CA SER A 779 52.98 -7.31 -32.12
C SER A 779 53.30 -8.51 -31.23
N THR A 780 54.53 -9.02 -31.26
CA THR A 780 54.99 -9.97 -30.25
C THR A 780 54.78 -9.44 -28.83
N ASP A 781 54.86 -8.13 -28.66
CA ASP A 781 54.64 -7.42 -27.40
C ASP A 781 53.14 -7.34 -27.05
N GLU A 782 52.28 -6.98 -28.01
CA GLU A 782 50.82 -6.97 -27.83
C GLU A 782 50.29 -8.40 -27.52
N TYR A 783 50.92 -9.44 -28.07
CA TYR A 783 50.65 -10.84 -27.73
C TYR A 783 51.15 -11.21 -26.34
N ALA A 784 52.36 -10.79 -25.94
CA ALA A 784 52.89 -11.02 -24.60
C ALA A 784 52.03 -10.34 -23.52
N GLU A 785 51.58 -9.10 -23.76
CA GLU A 785 50.65 -8.41 -22.87
C GLU A 785 49.30 -9.14 -22.76
N GLY A 786 48.74 -9.61 -23.88
CA GLY A 786 47.50 -10.38 -23.88
C GLY A 786 47.62 -11.74 -23.18
N LEU A 787 48.77 -12.42 -23.34
CA LEU A 787 49.07 -13.68 -22.67
C LEU A 787 49.24 -13.50 -21.16
N ARG A 788 49.97 -12.46 -20.73
CA ARG A 788 50.11 -12.06 -19.32
C ARG A 788 48.75 -11.78 -18.69
N ASP A 789 47.92 -10.95 -19.33
CA ASP A 789 46.62 -10.58 -18.79
C ASP A 789 45.66 -11.79 -18.71
N PHE A 790 45.75 -12.72 -19.66
CA PHE A 790 45.07 -14.03 -19.60
C PHE A 790 45.58 -14.91 -18.44
N GLN A 791 46.90 -15.04 -18.28
CA GLN A 791 47.51 -15.82 -17.19
C GLN A 791 47.13 -15.24 -15.81
N CYS A 792 47.18 -13.92 -15.64
CA CYS A 792 46.70 -13.22 -14.45
C CYS A 792 45.22 -13.51 -14.16
N MET A 793 44.34 -13.50 -15.18
CA MET A 793 42.93 -13.92 -15.00
C MET A 793 42.82 -15.38 -14.50
N MET A 794 43.66 -16.29 -14.98
CA MET A 794 43.65 -17.70 -14.57
C MET A 794 44.17 -17.92 -13.14
N ILE A 795 45.19 -17.18 -12.68
CA ILE A 795 45.70 -17.25 -11.29
C ILE A 795 44.56 -17.09 -10.27
N SER A 796 43.61 -16.18 -10.53
CA SER A 796 42.45 -15.97 -9.63
C SER A 796 41.40 -17.11 -9.58
N LYS A 797 41.52 -18.15 -10.42
CA LYS A 797 40.49 -19.19 -10.63
C LYS A 797 40.99 -20.63 -10.55
N CYS A 798 42.30 -20.87 -10.69
CA CYS A 798 42.89 -22.19 -10.58
C CYS A 798 42.95 -22.69 -9.13
N GLU A 799 43.25 -23.98 -8.94
CA GLU A 799 43.71 -24.50 -7.64
C GLU A 799 45.06 -23.89 -7.27
N VAL A 800 45.36 -23.80 -5.96
CA VAL A 800 46.51 -23.04 -5.43
C VAL A 800 47.85 -23.48 -6.05
N SER A 801 48.07 -24.78 -6.21
CA SER A 801 49.27 -25.36 -6.84
C SER A 801 49.46 -24.86 -8.27
N VAL A 802 48.42 -24.98 -9.11
CA VAL A 802 48.41 -24.52 -10.50
C VAL A 802 48.47 -22.98 -10.58
N ALA A 803 47.93 -22.27 -9.59
CA ALA A 803 48.01 -20.81 -9.50
C ALA A 803 49.44 -20.33 -9.17
N GLU A 804 50.17 -20.99 -8.26
CA GLU A 804 51.60 -20.72 -8.03
C GLU A 804 52.43 -21.04 -9.30
N ASP A 805 52.16 -22.18 -9.94
CA ASP A 805 52.80 -22.61 -11.19
C ASP A 805 52.66 -21.60 -12.33
N ILE A 806 51.51 -20.91 -12.43
CA ILE A 806 51.26 -19.84 -13.41
C ILE A 806 51.88 -18.51 -12.94
N TYR A 807 51.78 -18.19 -11.65
CA TYR A 807 52.35 -16.98 -11.05
C TYR A 807 53.87 -16.91 -11.25
N GLU A 808 54.62 -17.99 -11.02
CA GLU A 808 56.08 -17.98 -11.20
C GLU A 808 56.46 -17.72 -12.66
N LYS A 809 55.71 -18.28 -13.61
CA LYS A 809 55.89 -18.04 -15.05
C LYS A 809 55.58 -16.58 -15.43
N VAL A 810 54.55 -15.97 -14.84
CA VAL A 810 54.20 -14.55 -15.05
C VAL A 810 55.25 -13.60 -14.48
N ILE A 811 55.75 -13.84 -13.26
CA ILE A 811 56.77 -13.00 -12.63
C ILE A 811 58.13 -13.16 -13.32
N ALA A 812 58.50 -14.37 -13.75
CA ALA A 812 59.72 -14.59 -14.54
C ALA A 812 59.69 -13.84 -15.89
N ALA A 813 58.52 -13.76 -16.54
CA ALA A 813 58.35 -13.00 -17.78
C ALA A 813 58.22 -11.47 -17.56
N HIS A 814 57.60 -11.05 -16.46
CA HIS A 814 57.29 -9.64 -16.19
C HIS A 814 57.55 -9.25 -14.71
N PRO A 815 58.81 -9.10 -14.27
CA PRO A 815 59.15 -8.88 -12.86
C PRO A 815 58.50 -7.65 -12.21
N LYS A 816 58.17 -6.61 -12.97
CA LYS A 816 57.48 -5.40 -12.46
C LYS A 816 55.95 -5.53 -12.38
N HIS A 817 55.36 -6.70 -12.68
CA HIS A 817 53.91 -6.88 -12.73
C HIS A 817 53.31 -7.26 -11.37
N SER A 818 53.42 -6.35 -10.41
CA SER A 818 52.97 -6.46 -9.01
C SER A 818 51.50 -6.91 -8.81
N VAL A 819 50.65 -6.78 -9.83
CA VAL A 819 49.25 -7.27 -9.82
C VAL A 819 49.18 -8.80 -9.66
N ALA A 820 50.13 -9.56 -10.23
CA ALA A 820 50.11 -11.02 -10.14
C ALA A 820 50.28 -11.53 -8.70
N HIS A 821 51.04 -10.81 -7.85
CA HIS A 821 51.16 -11.12 -6.42
C HIS A 821 49.80 -10.97 -5.72
N ILE A 822 49.07 -9.88 -6.00
CA ILE A 822 47.75 -9.62 -5.40
C ILE A 822 46.73 -10.68 -5.83
N LEU A 823 46.78 -11.11 -7.09
CA LEU A 823 45.90 -12.18 -7.61
C LEU A 823 46.22 -13.55 -7.01
N LEU A 824 47.50 -13.86 -6.74
CA LEU A 824 47.86 -15.08 -6.00
C LEU A 824 47.43 -14.99 -4.53
N MET A 825 47.59 -13.83 -3.88
CA MET A 825 47.09 -13.60 -2.52
C MET A 825 45.56 -13.76 -2.44
N GLN A 826 44.82 -13.32 -3.47
CA GLN A 826 43.36 -13.54 -3.59
C GLN A 826 42.99 -15.02 -3.74
N ASN A 827 43.77 -15.81 -4.49
CA ASN A 827 43.57 -17.25 -4.63
C ASN A 827 43.78 -17.97 -3.28
N ILE A 828 44.93 -17.73 -2.63
CA ILE A 828 45.28 -18.30 -1.32
C ILE A 828 44.21 -17.94 -0.27
N GLU A 829 43.78 -16.67 -0.20
CA GLU A 829 42.72 -16.19 0.71
C GLU A 829 41.31 -16.75 0.42
N SER A 830 41.10 -17.42 -0.71
CA SER A 830 39.81 -18.03 -1.09
C SER A 830 39.81 -19.55 -0.90
N ASN A 831 40.99 -20.19 -1.05
CA ASN A 831 41.13 -21.65 -1.10
C ASN A 831 41.72 -22.26 0.20
N GLU A 832 42.67 -21.59 0.87
CA GLU A 832 43.36 -22.15 2.05
C GLU A 832 42.61 -21.90 3.38
N TYR A 833 41.85 -20.81 3.51
CA TYR A 833 41.12 -20.50 4.74
C TYR A 833 39.84 -19.67 4.55
N LYS A 834 38.89 -19.84 5.45
CA LYS A 834 37.65 -19.03 5.50
C LYS A 834 37.96 -17.60 5.95
N GLN A 835 37.32 -16.61 5.32
CA GLN A 835 37.48 -15.19 5.64
C GLN A 835 36.67 -14.76 6.87
N LEU A 836 36.96 -15.39 8.02
CA LEU A 836 36.35 -15.05 9.30
C LEU A 836 36.74 -13.63 9.77
N LEU A 837 35.85 -13.03 10.56
CA LEU A 837 36.03 -11.73 11.23
C LEU A 837 36.75 -11.91 12.60
N PRO A 838 37.21 -10.83 13.27
CA PRO A 838 38.24 -10.95 14.32
C PRO A 838 37.88 -11.81 15.54
N PHE A 839 36.71 -11.60 16.18
CA PHE A 839 36.33 -12.42 17.34
C PHE A 839 35.98 -13.85 16.93
N THR A 840 35.38 -14.03 15.76
CA THR A 840 35.02 -15.35 15.21
C THR A 840 36.28 -16.17 14.89
N PHE A 841 37.33 -15.53 14.36
CA PHE A 841 38.64 -16.13 14.14
C PHE A 841 39.33 -16.47 15.46
N ALA A 842 39.36 -15.56 16.43
CA ALA A 842 39.94 -15.85 17.75
C ALA A 842 39.19 -16.99 18.48
N LYS A 843 37.87 -17.08 18.32
CA LYS A 843 37.06 -18.20 18.82
C LYS A 843 37.37 -19.53 18.12
N MET A 844 37.71 -19.51 16.83
CA MET A 844 38.15 -20.68 16.08
C MET A 844 39.52 -21.20 16.55
N VAL A 845 40.46 -20.28 16.83
CA VAL A 845 41.79 -20.60 17.39
C VAL A 845 41.66 -21.16 18.81
N ASN A 846 40.74 -20.63 19.62
CA ASN A 846 40.49 -21.08 20.99
C ASN A 846 39.39 -22.17 21.10
N ALA A 847 39.17 -22.97 20.06
CA ALA A 847 38.16 -24.02 20.05
C ALA A 847 38.74 -25.39 20.45
N ASN A 848 38.34 -25.90 21.62
CA ASN A 848 38.75 -27.23 22.10
C ASN A 848 38.04 -28.35 21.30
N VAL A 849 38.60 -28.69 20.14
CA VAL A 849 38.25 -29.85 19.30
C VAL A 849 39.54 -30.63 19.04
N ASP A 850 39.45 -31.95 18.94
CA ASP A 850 40.52 -32.95 18.71
C ASP A 850 41.92 -32.35 18.40
N GLU A 851 42.75 -32.27 19.44
CA GLU A 851 43.92 -31.38 19.51
C GLU A 851 44.93 -31.53 18.37
N GLU A 852 45.04 -32.71 17.76
CA GLU A 852 46.04 -32.99 16.72
C GLU A 852 45.60 -32.44 15.35
N SER A 853 44.39 -32.78 14.91
CA SER A 853 43.81 -32.28 13.65
C SER A 853 43.63 -30.76 13.65
N HIS A 854 43.27 -30.16 14.79
CA HIS A 854 43.10 -28.71 14.92
C HIS A 854 44.45 -27.97 14.84
N LYS A 855 45.52 -28.53 15.43
CA LYS A 855 46.88 -27.99 15.30
C LYS A 855 47.41 -28.11 13.87
N GLU A 856 47.11 -29.18 13.14
CA GLU A 856 47.46 -29.30 11.71
C GLU A 856 46.72 -28.27 10.84
N GLU A 857 45.42 -28.04 11.09
CA GLU A 857 44.65 -27.01 10.37
C GLU A 857 45.22 -25.62 10.66
N LEU A 858 45.49 -25.28 11.93
CA LEU A 858 46.14 -24.02 12.30
C LEU A 858 47.54 -23.86 11.69
N ALA A 859 48.34 -24.93 11.60
CA ALA A 859 49.66 -24.89 10.97
C ALA A 859 49.58 -24.65 9.46
N ARG A 860 48.59 -25.24 8.77
CA ARG A 860 48.31 -24.96 7.35
C ARG A 860 47.90 -23.50 7.14
N ILE A 861 46.93 -23.02 7.91
CA ILE A 861 46.44 -21.64 7.87
C ILE A 861 47.58 -20.66 8.15
N ARG A 862 48.46 -20.94 9.13
CA ARG A 862 49.67 -20.16 9.41
C ARG A 862 50.58 -20.06 8.18
N LYS A 863 50.92 -21.19 7.55
CA LYS A 863 51.80 -21.23 6.37
C LYS A 863 51.23 -20.43 5.20
N ALA A 864 49.92 -20.52 4.97
CA ALA A 864 49.21 -19.72 3.97
C ALA A 864 49.26 -18.22 4.28
N LEU A 865 49.03 -17.82 5.54
CA LEU A 865 49.13 -16.42 5.99
C LEU A 865 50.56 -15.87 5.87
N GLU A 866 51.59 -16.67 6.18
CA GLU A 866 52.99 -16.28 6.02
C GLU A 866 53.36 -16.08 4.55
N ARG A 867 52.86 -16.93 3.64
CA ARG A 867 52.99 -16.75 2.18
C ARG A 867 52.31 -15.47 1.69
N VAL A 868 51.09 -15.18 2.16
CA VAL A 868 50.38 -13.90 1.86
C VAL A 868 51.16 -12.69 2.40
N ALA A 869 51.71 -12.78 3.61
CA ALA A 869 52.52 -11.70 4.20
C ALA A 869 53.85 -11.47 3.46
N GLN A 870 54.46 -12.53 2.91
CA GLN A 870 55.63 -12.46 2.02
C GLN A 870 55.28 -11.79 0.69
N LEU A 871 54.24 -12.27 -0.01
CA LEU A 871 53.81 -11.73 -1.31
C LEU A 871 53.44 -10.24 -1.22
N GLY A 872 52.70 -9.84 -0.18
CA GLY A 872 52.40 -8.43 0.10
C GLY A 872 53.62 -7.62 0.52
N GLY A 873 54.67 -8.24 1.05
CA GLY A 873 55.95 -7.61 1.31
C GLY A 873 56.73 -7.30 0.03
N ASN A 874 56.74 -8.22 -0.93
CA ASN A 874 57.37 -8.02 -2.23
C ASN A 874 56.76 -6.82 -2.95
N VAL A 875 55.43 -6.75 -3.07
CA VAL A 875 54.72 -5.63 -3.71
C VAL A 875 55.08 -4.26 -3.10
N ILE A 876 55.30 -4.20 -1.78
CA ILE A 876 55.69 -2.96 -1.10
C ILE A 876 57.14 -2.57 -1.43
N ASN A 877 58.03 -3.55 -1.59
CA ASN A 877 59.40 -3.29 -2.06
C ASN A 877 59.41 -2.85 -3.53
N ASP A 878 58.66 -3.53 -4.40
CA ASP A 878 58.57 -3.24 -5.84
C ASP A 878 57.97 -1.84 -6.13
N MET A 879 57.12 -1.34 -5.24
CA MET A 879 56.50 -0.01 -5.32
C MET A 879 57.22 1.07 -4.50
N LYS A 880 58.30 0.73 -3.78
CA LYS A 880 58.96 1.64 -2.83
C LYS A 880 59.51 2.88 -3.54
N ASP A 881 60.14 2.69 -4.70
CA ASP A 881 60.73 3.76 -5.50
C ASP A 881 59.67 4.64 -6.18
N GLU A 882 58.40 4.20 -6.25
CA GLU A 882 57.29 4.92 -6.87
C GLU A 882 56.42 5.69 -5.85
N TYR A 883 56.72 5.57 -4.55
CA TYR A 883 55.87 6.10 -3.48
C TYR A 883 55.86 7.64 -3.45
N ASP A 884 57.02 8.27 -3.64
CA ASP A 884 57.14 9.73 -3.66
C ASP A 884 56.49 10.34 -4.93
N GLU A 885 56.56 9.65 -6.07
CA GLU A 885 55.80 10.05 -7.27
C GLU A 885 54.29 10.05 -7.01
N LEU A 886 53.78 9.02 -6.32
CA LEU A 886 52.38 8.86 -6.00
C LEU A 886 51.89 9.93 -5.01
N LEU A 887 52.69 10.23 -3.98
CA LEU A 887 52.41 11.32 -3.05
C LEU A 887 52.43 12.69 -3.73
N ALA A 888 53.45 12.97 -4.56
CA ALA A 888 53.53 14.19 -5.35
C ALA A 888 52.32 14.33 -6.29
N TYR A 889 51.87 13.24 -6.92
CA TYR A 889 50.70 13.24 -7.79
C TYR A 889 49.41 13.65 -7.07
N TYR A 890 49.12 13.08 -5.88
CA TYR A 890 47.92 13.47 -5.11
C TYR A 890 48.05 14.82 -4.39
N GLY A 891 49.25 15.40 -4.31
CA GLY A 891 49.46 16.79 -3.91
C GLY A 891 49.05 17.83 -4.97
N LEU A 892 48.92 17.44 -6.24
CA LEU A 892 48.54 18.33 -7.33
C LEU A 892 47.04 18.63 -7.33
N LYS A 893 46.69 19.92 -7.22
CA LYS A 893 45.28 20.39 -7.25
C LYS A 893 44.60 20.20 -8.62
N SER A 894 45.37 20.19 -9.71
CA SER A 894 44.92 19.91 -11.08
C SER A 894 46.13 19.58 -11.96
N ASP A 895 46.11 18.43 -12.63
CA ASP A 895 47.13 18.04 -13.62
C ASP A 895 46.81 18.71 -14.98
N THR A 896 47.77 19.43 -15.54
CA THR A 896 47.64 20.20 -16.78
C THR A 896 48.22 19.51 -18.01
N ARG A 897 48.78 18.29 -17.86
CA ARG A 897 49.38 17.53 -18.96
C ARG A 897 48.32 17.04 -19.97
N PRO A 898 48.63 16.98 -21.28
CA PRO A 898 47.67 16.58 -22.32
C PRO A 898 47.16 15.14 -22.15
N ASP A 899 47.92 14.30 -21.48
CA ASP A 899 47.66 12.89 -21.19
C ASP A 899 47.24 12.63 -19.72
N ALA A 900 46.94 13.68 -18.94
CA ALA A 900 46.56 13.62 -17.53
C ALA A 900 45.46 12.59 -17.20
N ALA A 901 44.50 12.35 -18.11
CA ALA A 901 43.47 11.33 -17.91
C ALA A 901 44.01 9.88 -17.91
N LYS A 902 45.03 9.61 -18.73
CA LYS A 902 45.75 8.31 -18.72
C LYS A 902 46.63 8.20 -17.49
N ILE A 903 47.41 9.25 -17.18
CA ILE A 903 48.28 9.29 -16.00
C ILE A 903 47.45 9.05 -14.73
N LYS A 904 46.31 9.73 -14.58
CA LYS A 904 45.37 9.51 -13.49
C LYS A 904 44.94 8.05 -13.39
N THR A 905 44.52 7.44 -14.50
CA THR A 905 44.07 6.04 -14.53
C THR A 905 45.18 5.07 -14.09
N THR A 906 46.44 5.38 -14.41
CA THR A 906 47.61 4.61 -13.95
C THR A 906 47.90 4.83 -12.46
N MET A 907 47.86 6.08 -11.98
CA MET A 907 48.15 6.39 -10.57
C MET A 907 47.04 5.92 -9.61
N ASP A 908 45.77 6.05 -9.99
CA ASP A 908 44.64 5.48 -9.25
C ASP A 908 44.73 3.93 -9.14
N LYS A 909 45.23 3.26 -10.20
CA LYS A 909 45.53 1.81 -10.19
C LYS A 909 46.70 1.49 -9.25
N LYS A 910 47.85 2.16 -9.38
CA LYS A 910 49.03 1.95 -8.52
C LYS A 910 48.65 2.09 -7.03
N LYS A 911 47.89 3.14 -6.69
CA LYS A 911 47.35 3.36 -5.35
C LYS A 911 46.47 2.20 -4.87
N THR A 912 45.50 1.77 -5.67
CA THR A 912 44.61 0.66 -5.31
C THR A 912 45.40 -0.61 -5.00
N ASN A 913 46.37 -0.95 -5.86
CA ASN A 913 47.22 -2.14 -5.70
C ASN A 913 48.06 -2.08 -4.41
N LEU A 914 48.76 -0.96 -4.16
CA LEU A 914 49.56 -0.76 -2.94
C LEU A 914 48.69 -0.86 -1.68
N LEU A 915 47.51 -0.22 -1.72
CA LEU A 915 46.56 -0.15 -0.61
C LEU A 915 45.93 -1.52 -0.30
N GLU A 916 45.69 -2.35 -1.33
CA GLU A 916 45.23 -3.72 -1.18
C GLU A 916 46.34 -4.64 -0.63
N ALA A 917 47.58 -4.54 -1.13
CA ALA A 917 48.72 -5.32 -0.63
C ALA A 917 49.02 -5.01 0.84
N LEU A 918 49.03 -3.74 1.23
CA LEU A 918 49.15 -3.29 2.63
C LEU A 918 48.03 -3.84 3.52
N THR A 919 46.78 -3.80 3.04
CA THR A 919 45.61 -4.33 3.76
C THR A 919 45.75 -5.83 4.04
N ARG A 920 46.04 -6.61 2.99
CA ARG A 920 46.19 -8.08 3.09
C ARG A 920 47.36 -8.47 3.98
N ARG A 921 48.54 -7.85 3.80
CA ARG A 921 49.74 -8.07 4.62
C ARG A 921 49.50 -7.74 6.10
N GLY A 922 48.82 -6.63 6.38
CA GLY A 922 48.46 -6.22 7.75
C GLY A 922 47.50 -7.21 8.42
N ILE A 923 46.45 -7.64 7.72
CA ILE A 923 45.51 -8.65 8.23
C ILE A 923 46.23 -10.00 8.46
N ALA A 924 47.11 -10.40 7.54
CA ALA A 924 47.88 -11.64 7.67
C ALA A 924 48.80 -11.62 8.90
N LYS A 925 49.58 -10.55 9.11
CA LYS A 925 50.39 -10.36 10.33
C LYS A 925 49.53 -10.43 11.61
N ILE A 926 48.38 -9.77 11.63
CA ILE A 926 47.48 -9.76 12.82
C ILE A 926 46.92 -11.17 13.09
N LYS A 927 46.50 -11.92 12.06
CA LYS A 927 46.04 -13.31 12.21
C LYS A 927 47.16 -14.22 12.74
N ILE A 928 48.39 -14.08 12.24
CA ILE A 928 49.55 -14.83 12.75
C ILE A 928 49.80 -14.49 14.23
N SER A 929 49.76 -13.21 14.62
CA SER A 929 49.91 -12.80 16.03
C SER A 929 48.78 -13.29 16.95
N ILE A 930 47.60 -13.64 16.43
CA ILE A 930 46.52 -14.28 17.20
C ILE A 930 46.81 -15.78 17.40
N ILE A 931 47.40 -16.46 16.40
CA ILE A 931 47.85 -17.86 16.52
C ILE A 931 49.09 -17.95 17.43
N ASP A 932 50.03 -17.01 17.34
CA ASP A 932 51.26 -16.92 18.15
C ASP A 932 51.01 -16.47 19.61
N GLY A 933 49.85 -15.91 19.92
CA GLY A 933 49.54 -15.27 21.21
C GLY A 933 50.28 -13.95 21.50
N ASN A 934 51.40 -13.67 20.82
CA ASN A 934 52.15 -12.42 20.96
C ASN A 934 51.58 -11.32 20.05
N MET A 935 50.72 -10.48 20.63
CA MET A 935 49.97 -9.44 19.91
C MET A 935 50.62 -8.04 19.93
N LYS A 936 51.50 -7.73 20.89
CA LYS A 936 51.91 -6.34 21.16
C LYS A 936 53.08 -5.82 20.32
N GLU A 937 54.06 -6.65 19.99
CA GLU A 937 55.36 -6.20 19.48
C GLU A 937 55.42 -5.92 17.96
N ARG A 938 54.34 -6.16 17.21
CA ARG A 938 54.36 -6.21 15.72
C ARG A 938 53.46 -5.18 15.01
N LEU A 939 52.89 -4.22 15.74
CA LEU A 939 51.77 -3.37 15.24
C LEU A 939 52.14 -1.95 14.77
N ASP A 940 53.24 -1.36 15.24
CA ASP A 940 53.56 0.06 14.99
C ASP A 940 53.78 0.42 13.50
N GLU A 941 54.11 -0.57 12.65
CA GLU A 941 54.27 -0.40 11.20
C GLU A 941 53.01 0.11 10.46
N PHE A 942 51.79 -0.02 11.02
CA PHE A 942 50.54 0.04 10.26
C PHE A 942 49.54 1.15 10.68
N ARG A 943 50.02 2.16 11.41
CA ARG A 943 49.19 3.16 12.12
C ARG A 943 48.21 3.97 11.25
N ASP A 944 48.54 4.21 9.98
CA ASP A 944 47.85 5.19 9.11
C ASP A 944 47.00 4.58 7.96
N ILE A 945 46.68 3.28 8.00
CA ILE A 945 45.94 2.59 6.93
C ILE A 945 44.40 2.65 7.14
N TYR A 946 43.72 3.49 6.36
CA TYR A 946 42.29 3.82 6.52
C TYR A 946 41.31 3.03 5.60
N LEU A 947 41.42 1.69 5.51
CA LEU A 947 40.33 0.86 4.96
C LEU A 947 39.49 0.24 6.09
N LEU A 948 38.20 -0.02 5.84
CA LEU A 948 37.29 -0.61 6.82
C LEU A 948 37.83 -1.94 7.36
N LEU A 949 38.18 -2.90 6.49
CA LEU A 949 38.55 -4.24 6.90
C LEU A 949 39.85 -4.25 7.73
N PHE A 950 40.91 -3.57 7.27
CA PHE A 950 42.14 -3.45 8.08
C PHE A 950 41.89 -2.70 9.40
N SER A 951 41.14 -1.59 9.36
CA SER A 951 40.79 -0.84 10.58
C SER A 951 39.99 -1.67 11.59
N LEU A 952 39.25 -2.70 11.15
CA LEU A 952 38.55 -3.64 12.04
C LEU A 952 39.55 -4.53 12.80
N TRP A 953 40.49 -5.16 12.10
CA TRP A 953 41.55 -5.99 12.70
C TRP A 953 42.50 -5.17 13.57
N HIS A 954 42.87 -3.96 13.15
CA HIS A 954 43.64 -3.02 13.96
C HIS A 954 42.86 -2.56 15.21
N ALA A 955 41.55 -2.34 15.13
CA ALA A 955 40.74 -2.01 16.29
C ALA A 955 40.66 -3.18 17.29
N TYR A 956 40.52 -4.42 16.79
CA TYR A 956 40.56 -5.63 17.62
C TYR A 956 41.93 -5.79 18.32
N ALA A 957 43.04 -5.66 17.59
CA ALA A 957 44.39 -5.81 18.13
C ALA A 957 44.79 -4.76 19.18
N ASN A 958 44.12 -3.60 19.19
CA ASN A 958 44.28 -2.56 20.21
C ASN A 958 43.15 -2.57 21.26
N ALA A 959 42.30 -3.60 21.33
CA ALA A 959 41.10 -3.68 22.18
C ALA A 959 40.13 -2.48 22.07
N HIS A 960 40.15 -1.75 20.95
CA HIS A 960 39.33 -0.56 20.70
C HIS A 960 37.90 -0.91 20.24
N TYR A 961 37.15 -1.62 21.09
CA TYR A 961 35.84 -2.18 20.75
C TYR A 961 34.80 -1.13 20.29
N GLY A 962 34.86 0.10 20.80
CA GLY A 962 34.02 1.21 20.29
C GLY A 962 34.33 1.63 18.85
N ARG A 963 35.62 1.60 18.44
CA ARG A 963 36.02 1.80 17.03
C ARG A 963 35.59 0.60 16.18
N MET A 964 35.72 -0.63 16.72
CA MET A 964 35.26 -1.85 16.06
C MET A 964 33.76 -1.82 15.77
N HIS A 965 32.92 -1.49 16.76
CA HIS A 965 31.46 -1.35 16.59
C HIS A 965 31.09 -0.35 15.49
N LYS A 966 31.75 0.82 15.45
CA LYS A 966 31.52 1.87 14.43
C LYS A 966 31.95 1.44 13.01
N ILE A 967 32.89 0.50 12.89
CA ILE A 967 33.31 -0.06 11.59
C ILE A 967 32.35 -1.17 11.16
N LEU A 968 31.99 -2.09 12.08
CA LEU A 968 30.97 -3.12 11.84
C LEU A 968 29.65 -2.49 11.37
N GLN A 969 29.25 -1.34 11.95
CA GLN A 969 28.06 -0.62 11.53
C GLN A 969 28.12 -0.22 10.04
N LYS A 970 29.24 0.35 9.58
CA LYS A 970 29.41 0.71 8.16
C LYS A 970 29.41 -0.53 7.25
N MET A 971 30.10 -1.60 7.66
CA MET A 971 30.09 -2.86 6.90
C MET A 971 28.67 -3.43 6.81
N TYR A 972 27.87 -3.29 7.87
CA TYR A 972 26.49 -3.75 7.96
C TYR A 972 25.49 -2.88 7.17
N GLU A 973 25.76 -1.58 7.05
CA GLU A 973 25.02 -0.65 6.17
C GLU A 973 25.22 -1.00 4.69
N GLU A 974 26.41 -1.47 4.29
CA GLU A 974 26.71 -1.95 2.93
C GLU A 974 26.23 -3.39 2.67
N LYS A 975 26.48 -4.31 3.61
CA LYS A 975 26.19 -5.75 3.48
C LYS A 975 25.65 -6.33 4.78
N ARG A 976 24.39 -6.78 4.79
CA ARG A 976 23.71 -7.33 5.98
C ARG A 976 24.04 -8.82 6.26
N HIS A 977 25.30 -9.22 6.27
CA HIS A 977 25.64 -10.62 6.54
C HIS A 977 25.45 -11.00 8.02
N ARG A 978 25.02 -12.24 8.28
CA ARG A 978 24.86 -12.83 9.63
C ARG A 978 26.14 -12.75 10.46
N GLU A 979 27.29 -13.00 9.84
CA GLU A 979 28.62 -12.97 10.46
C GLU A 979 28.91 -11.63 11.16
N LEU A 980 28.47 -10.50 10.58
CA LEU A 980 28.63 -9.18 11.20
C LEU A 980 27.77 -9.02 12.46
N GLN A 981 26.61 -9.68 12.53
CA GLN A 981 25.76 -9.70 13.73
C GLN A 981 26.32 -10.62 14.82
N GLU A 982 26.96 -11.72 14.43
CA GLU A 982 27.67 -12.61 15.35
C GLU A 982 28.94 -11.92 15.92
N GLU A 983 29.67 -11.13 15.11
CA GLU A 983 30.69 -10.20 15.64
C GLU A 983 30.09 -9.14 16.59
N PHE A 984 28.96 -8.50 16.26
CA PHE A 984 28.32 -7.55 17.18
C PHE A 984 27.94 -8.19 18.53
N TYR A 985 27.52 -9.45 18.53
CA TYR A 985 27.24 -10.22 19.74
C TYR A 985 28.52 -10.52 20.54
N LEU A 986 29.63 -10.83 19.87
CA LEU A 986 30.94 -11.09 20.51
C LEU A 986 31.56 -9.80 21.06
N VAL A 987 31.49 -8.69 20.32
CA VAL A 987 31.87 -7.33 20.77
C VAL A 987 31.06 -6.90 22.00
N ALA A 988 29.75 -7.15 22.01
CA ALA A 988 28.90 -6.86 23.17
C ALA A 988 29.25 -7.75 24.38
N GLY A 989 29.73 -8.98 24.16
CA GLY A 989 30.24 -9.86 25.21
C GLY A 989 31.58 -9.40 25.79
N ALA A 990 32.51 -8.95 24.93
CA ALA A 990 33.79 -8.37 25.35
C ALA A 990 33.65 -7.00 26.06
N LEU A 991 32.46 -6.42 26.06
CA LEU A 991 32.05 -5.23 26.82
C LEU A 991 31.14 -5.57 28.01
N GLU A 992 30.91 -6.86 28.30
CA GLU A 992 30.03 -7.37 29.36
C GLU A 992 28.54 -6.93 29.27
N TYR A 993 28.12 -6.40 28.12
CA TYR A 993 26.76 -5.89 27.89
C TYR A 993 25.78 -7.01 27.53
N GLY A 994 25.50 -7.92 28.47
CA GLY A 994 24.58 -9.05 28.30
C GLY A 994 23.15 -8.67 27.88
N HIS A 995 22.70 -7.45 28.24
CA HIS A 995 21.44 -6.87 27.75
C HIS A 995 21.48 -6.63 26.23
N LEU A 996 22.59 -6.10 25.71
CA LEU A 996 22.80 -5.86 24.28
C LEU A 996 22.96 -7.18 23.53
N GLN A 997 23.71 -8.15 24.07
CA GLN A 997 23.81 -9.50 23.51
C GLN A 997 22.43 -10.15 23.30
N THR A 998 21.55 -10.04 24.29
CA THR A 998 20.16 -10.56 24.23
C THR A 998 19.36 -9.90 23.10
N VAL A 999 19.56 -8.61 22.84
CA VAL A 999 18.90 -7.88 21.75
C VAL A 999 19.48 -8.25 20.38
N VAL A 1000 20.81 -8.33 20.26
CA VAL A 1000 21.47 -8.75 19.01
C VAL A 1000 21.05 -10.18 18.62
N GLN A 1001 21.03 -11.12 19.58
CA GLN A 1001 20.58 -12.50 19.31
C GLN A 1001 19.13 -12.56 18.80
N ARG A 1002 18.21 -11.77 19.37
CA ARG A 1002 16.82 -11.66 18.89
C ARG A 1002 16.75 -11.11 17.47
N ASN A 1003 17.54 -10.09 17.16
CA ASN A 1003 17.62 -9.51 15.81
C ASN A 1003 18.17 -10.53 14.79
N THR A 1004 19.20 -11.30 15.15
CA THR A 1004 19.78 -12.32 14.27
C THR A 1004 18.77 -13.41 13.90
N VAL A 1005 18.00 -13.90 14.88
CA VAL A 1005 16.93 -14.89 14.65
C VAL A 1005 15.82 -14.32 13.77
N ALA A 1006 15.44 -13.05 13.96
CA ALA A 1006 14.39 -12.41 13.17
C ALA A 1006 14.81 -12.10 11.72
N GLN A 1007 16.10 -11.84 11.47
CA GLN A 1007 16.62 -11.37 10.17
C GLN A 1007 17.29 -12.45 9.32
N HIS A 1008 17.52 -13.64 9.87
CA HIS A 1008 18.08 -14.80 9.17
C HIS A 1008 17.19 -16.03 9.32
N PHE A 1009 15.87 -15.82 9.38
CA PHE A 1009 14.89 -16.89 9.52
C PHE A 1009 14.72 -17.64 8.19
N GLU A 1010 15.43 -18.77 8.05
CA GLU A 1010 15.16 -19.71 6.98
C GLU A 1010 13.77 -20.34 7.18
N PHE A 1011 12.90 -20.21 6.18
CA PHE A 1011 11.66 -20.99 6.15
C PHE A 1011 12.02 -22.47 6.00
N PRO A 1012 11.71 -23.35 6.98
CA PRO A 1012 11.85 -24.78 6.78
C PRO A 1012 10.79 -25.25 5.78
N ASP A 1013 11.14 -26.24 4.95
CA ASP A 1013 10.24 -26.78 3.93
C ASP A 1013 8.91 -27.25 4.52
N CYS A 1014 7.83 -27.11 3.73
CA CYS A 1014 6.45 -27.18 4.21
C CYS A 1014 6.06 -28.48 4.93
N GLN A 1015 6.79 -29.58 4.71
CA GLN A 1015 6.60 -30.85 5.43
C GLN A 1015 6.97 -30.78 6.92
N THR A 1016 7.82 -29.82 7.33
CA THR A 1016 8.28 -29.70 8.73
C THR A 1016 7.28 -28.94 9.60
N ALA A 1017 6.45 -28.08 9.01
CA ALA A 1017 5.49 -27.23 9.72
C ALA A 1017 4.44 -28.05 10.52
N GLU A 1018 4.00 -29.19 10.00
CA GLU A 1018 3.03 -30.07 10.67
C GLU A 1018 3.57 -30.71 11.96
N LYS A 1019 4.89 -30.96 12.04
CA LYS A 1019 5.52 -31.48 13.28
C LYS A 1019 5.52 -30.43 14.38
N ILE A 1020 5.80 -29.17 14.05
CA ILE A 1020 5.92 -28.07 15.02
C ILE A 1020 4.56 -27.76 15.69
N GLN A 1021 3.44 -27.88 14.96
CA GLN A 1021 2.11 -27.72 15.56
C GLN A 1021 1.69 -28.83 16.54
N ARG A 1022 2.35 -29.99 16.54
CA ARG A 1022 2.02 -31.12 17.45
C ARG A 1022 2.83 -31.15 18.74
N THR A 1023 3.92 -30.42 18.83
CA THR A 1023 4.73 -30.31 20.07
C THR A 1023 4.38 -29.05 20.85
N ARG A 1024 3.63 -29.20 21.96
CA ARG A 1024 3.57 -28.15 23.00
C ARG A 1024 5.02 -27.84 23.44
N PRO A 1025 5.46 -26.57 23.46
CA PRO A 1025 6.77 -26.24 24.01
C PRO A 1025 6.77 -26.58 25.51
N ARG A 1026 7.64 -27.50 25.92
CA ARG A 1026 7.93 -27.70 27.35
C ARG A 1026 8.58 -26.41 27.87
N PRO A 1027 8.21 -25.91 29.07
CA PRO A 1027 8.88 -24.75 29.64
C PRO A 1027 10.37 -25.06 29.80
N ILE A 1028 11.22 -24.18 29.28
CA ILE A 1028 12.68 -24.32 29.35
C ILE A 1028 13.08 -24.19 30.82
N LYS A 1029 13.60 -25.27 31.41
CA LYS A 1029 14.19 -25.22 32.75
C LYS A 1029 15.44 -24.33 32.70
N LEU A 1030 15.34 -23.15 33.31
CA LEU A 1030 16.52 -22.41 33.75
C LEU A 1030 17.28 -23.29 34.76
N ILE A 1031 18.54 -23.58 34.47
CA ILE A 1031 19.41 -24.36 35.38
C ILE A 1031 19.96 -23.40 36.43
N SER A 1032 19.18 -23.16 37.48
CA SER A 1032 19.68 -22.53 38.70
C SER A 1032 20.51 -23.56 39.48
N LYS A 1033 21.85 -23.42 39.46
CA LYS A 1033 22.68 -23.98 40.53
C LYS A 1033 22.33 -23.21 41.80
N ALA A 1034 21.54 -23.83 42.67
CA ALA A 1034 21.36 -23.45 44.06
C ALA A 1034 21.72 -24.66 44.92
N GLU A 1035 22.42 -24.43 46.02
CA GLU A 1035 23.03 -25.49 46.81
C GLU A 1035 22.03 -26.16 47.76
N SER A 1036 22.40 -27.32 48.28
CA SER A 1036 21.53 -28.23 49.02
C SER A 1036 21.09 -27.69 50.38
N ASN A 1037 19.79 -27.77 50.68
CA ASN A 1037 19.32 -27.96 52.05
C ASN A 1037 17.92 -28.64 52.08
N PRO A 1038 17.72 -29.77 52.79
CA PRO A 1038 16.45 -30.50 52.77
C PRO A 1038 15.59 -30.25 54.01
N ALA A 1039 14.43 -29.59 53.86
CA ALA A 1039 13.41 -29.52 54.90
C ALA A 1039 11.99 -29.28 54.33
N TYR A 1040 10.98 -29.80 55.05
CA TYR A 1040 9.54 -29.59 54.86
C TYR A 1040 8.88 -30.04 53.56
N SER A 1041 8.35 -31.27 53.60
CA SER A 1041 7.34 -31.81 52.69
C SER A 1041 5.96 -31.87 53.37
N ASP A 1042 5.03 -30.96 53.05
CA ASP A 1042 3.58 -31.17 53.22
C ASP A 1042 2.76 -30.18 52.36
N PRO A 1043 1.74 -30.61 51.58
CA PRO A 1043 1.02 -29.75 50.64
C PRO A 1043 -0.35 -29.27 51.17
N SER A 1044 -0.36 -28.46 52.24
CA SER A 1044 -1.61 -28.05 52.93
C SER A 1044 -1.79 -26.53 53.16
N ALA A 1045 -0.79 -25.68 52.89
CA ALA A 1045 -0.72 -24.29 53.36
C ALA A 1045 -0.81 -23.18 52.28
N LEU A 1046 -1.54 -23.39 51.18
CA LEU A 1046 -1.56 -22.47 50.02
C LEU A 1046 -2.68 -21.41 50.00
N PHE A 1047 -3.53 -21.34 51.02
CA PHE A 1047 -4.53 -20.27 51.19
C PHE A 1047 -4.22 -19.43 52.45
N GLY A 1048 -3.53 -18.29 52.30
CA GLY A 1048 -3.33 -17.37 53.43
C GLY A 1048 -2.32 -16.22 53.29
N VAL A 1049 -1.47 -16.17 52.25
CA VAL A 1049 -0.25 -15.32 52.29
C VAL A 1049 -0.29 -14.08 51.36
N GLU A 1050 -1.17 -14.00 50.37
CA GLU A 1050 -1.21 -12.83 49.45
C GLU A 1050 -1.64 -11.51 50.12
N ASN A 1051 -2.33 -11.57 51.26
CA ASN A 1051 -3.01 -10.41 51.86
C ASN A 1051 -2.12 -9.52 52.77
N LYS A 1052 -0.78 -9.65 52.69
CA LYS A 1052 0.17 -8.84 53.50
C LYS A 1052 1.12 -7.93 52.70
N ILE A 1053 1.38 -8.18 51.41
CA ILE A 1053 2.31 -7.35 50.63
C ILE A 1053 1.63 -6.08 50.09
N ALA A 1054 0.32 -6.12 49.80
CA ALA A 1054 -0.45 -5.00 49.27
C ALA A 1054 -0.52 -3.75 50.19
N LYS A 1055 -0.17 -3.86 51.48
CA LYS A 1055 -0.23 -2.76 52.47
C LYS A 1055 1.07 -1.95 52.61
N LEU A 1056 2.14 -2.28 51.90
CA LEU A 1056 3.44 -1.61 52.04
C LEU A 1056 3.78 -0.57 50.95
N PHE A 1057 3.14 -0.63 49.77
CA PHE A 1057 3.43 0.32 48.67
C PHE A 1057 2.52 1.55 48.62
N SER A 1058 1.40 1.57 49.35
CA SER A 1058 0.37 2.61 49.26
C SER A 1058 0.63 3.86 50.14
N ARG A 1059 1.89 4.23 50.42
CA ARG A 1059 2.20 5.25 51.45
C ARG A 1059 3.26 6.30 51.14
N ASN A 1060 3.96 6.24 49.98
CA ASN A 1060 5.16 7.06 49.71
C ASN A 1060 5.08 7.97 48.45
N VAL A 1061 3.90 8.29 47.90
CA VAL A 1061 3.78 9.16 46.70
C VAL A 1061 2.71 10.26 46.85
N TYR A 1062 2.66 10.91 48.02
CA TYR A 1062 1.76 12.05 48.28
C TYR A 1062 2.46 13.13 49.13
N ALA A 1063 3.64 13.59 48.69
CA ALA A 1063 4.41 14.67 49.36
C ALA A 1063 5.45 15.36 48.45
N SER A 1064 5.04 15.98 47.33
CA SER A 1064 5.80 17.04 46.64
C SER A 1064 4.95 17.67 45.52
N ALA A 1065 5.19 18.96 45.20
CA ALA A 1065 4.57 19.80 44.16
C ALA A 1065 3.39 20.72 44.57
N THR A 1066 3.62 21.60 45.55
CA THR A 1066 2.90 22.88 45.71
C THR A 1066 3.92 23.99 45.95
N HIS A 1067 3.80 25.10 45.20
CA HIS A 1067 4.86 26.06 44.89
C HIS A 1067 5.99 25.45 44.02
N SER A 1068 6.57 26.16 43.05
CA SER A 1068 6.35 27.55 42.60
C SER A 1068 6.00 27.61 41.11
#